data_AF-A0A1I6Q2B2-F1
#
_entry.id   AF-A0A1I6Q2B2-F1
#
_cell.length_a   1.000
_cell.length_b   1.000
_cell.length_c   1.000
_cell.angle_alpha   90.00
_cell.angle_beta   90.00
_cell.angle_gamma   90.00
#
_symmetry.space_group_name_H-M   'P 1'
#
loop_
_entity.id
_entity.type
_entity.pdbx_description
1 polymer ?
#
loop_
_entity_poly.entity_id
_entity_poly.type
_entity_poly.pdbx_seq_one_letter_code
_entity_poly.pdbx_strand_id
1 'polypeptide(L)'
;MIRVSARYVWVFLIVILPFQWFIATSTAFAAGEQAALSTKEKHQIDAFIEEQMDQGKIPGLAVVVVKGGHAVYKKGFGLADVQANQPVTPQTLFEIGSNSKAFTAVAIYQLANKGLIDLNKPVSHYLPWFQMRYTGVYQGEKINGKVPITISQLLHHTSGIPFHTIGDIPIATDGDALERTVRTLVNQPLDTYPGEKFSYATINYDVLGMVIQRVTHQSFESYAKEHIIDPFHLNHTYLFREKAPAPNMSTGYKLGFLHARAYDAPMYRGNTPAGYFISNADDMEKWLQIQLGNNPLNKENKKAIQQTHHVDRTVAPDADGSSYASGWQSYQDGSGEYSHDGSNPNFSSHMVFRPEEKMGVAVLANLNSSYTHTIGQGVAKLLQGKEPTFHTRDIYKNIDSFSFTVMVLVIPFICTTLTFIGITLYQLLRKQRYLEKKPTKLVGAPLFSWMFALVAGVGLYQIPTVFFSDLSWEFVKVWAPPTLWLAVWSVFIAILLFCLYLTLTAIFPAQKEKSWFPLMVLSITSGFGNALIIFIVNEALNRTDQSGSDLFLYFVLGIMIYVMAQKVVRTKLIQLTNTLIYDKRMNLLNKILTTPYERIEQMETEKVQTTLNNDTEAISNHAGILITGLTDSITLVCCLVYLGIINIYGLLISIAVILAAAGLYYVAGQSANKLWEQTRNIQNVFFRYINDLVGGYKELSMGKAKRNEFKADMEASCLEYKEKRIRGGLKFANVFIVGELLFTVVIGAVTFLFPLLFDSGQSESLRSYVFVFLYMTGPIHSILNAIPNAVQMRISWKRINDFTHSIANLQTERNSEHVRMLPSPDLKLELQQVEFQYQGEHGESFHVGPISSCFMSGEVSFITGGNGSGKSTFAKLITGLYSPAKGEIYLNDQRIGSEDLGELFSAIFSDYYLFNKMYGVPFASKQQTVDHYLRKLRIHEKLTIENGNFSTTKLSTGQRKRLALLISYIDEKPIYLFDEWAADQDPEFRRFFYEELLPELKAKGKCIIAITHDDRYFHLADKVIKMENGKIVEESCLNQVPSNY
;
A
#
# COMPACT_ATOMS: atom_id res chain seq x y z
N MET A 1 -4.18 -43.78 -42.29
CA MET A 1 -4.02 -42.90 -43.46
C MET A 1 -4.87 -41.66 -43.26
N ILE A 2 -4.56 -40.57 -43.99
CA ILE A 2 -5.18 -39.23 -43.94
C ILE A 2 -4.71 -38.36 -42.75
N ARG A 3 -4.45 -37.07 -43.05
CA ARG A 3 -3.74 -36.05 -42.26
C ARG A 3 -4.70 -35.20 -41.41
N VAL A 4 -4.18 -34.52 -40.38
CA VAL A 4 -4.10 -33.03 -40.31
C VAL A 4 -3.30 -32.60 -39.05
N SER A 5 -2.73 -31.39 -39.10
CA SER A 5 -1.74 -30.79 -38.19
C SER A 5 -2.29 -30.17 -36.88
N ALA A 6 -1.46 -30.13 -35.84
CA ALA A 6 -1.40 -29.01 -34.88
C ALA A 6 -0.02 -28.92 -34.18
N ARG A 7 0.45 -27.70 -33.89
CA ARG A 7 1.66 -27.40 -33.11
C ARG A 7 1.34 -27.39 -31.60
N TYR A 8 2.21 -27.98 -30.76
CA TYR A 8 2.58 -27.59 -29.37
C TYR A 8 3.62 -28.62 -28.81
N VAL A 9 4.35 -28.41 -27.69
CA VAL A 9 5.27 -27.32 -27.31
C VAL A 9 6.14 -27.77 -26.11
N TRP A 10 7.36 -27.22 -25.94
CA TRP A 10 8.45 -27.64 -25.01
C TRP A 10 9.06 -29.04 -25.34
N VAL A 11 10.38 -29.28 -25.46
CA VAL A 11 11.63 -28.76 -24.86
C VAL A 11 11.85 -29.19 -23.40
N PHE A 12 12.60 -30.28 -23.21
CA PHE A 12 13.78 -30.29 -22.32
C PHE A 12 14.71 -31.49 -22.60
N LEU A 13 15.92 -31.41 -22.02
CA LEU A 13 17.00 -32.40 -21.90
C LEU A 13 17.94 -32.59 -23.10
N ILE A 14 19.18 -32.13 -22.85
CA ILE A 14 20.36 -32.16 -23.70
C ILE A 14 21.07 -33.53 -23.55
N VAL A 15 21.70 -33.97 -24.64
CA VAL A 15 22.38 -35.25 -24.79
C VAL A 15 23.77 -35.24 -24.15
N ILE A 16 24.10 -36.32 -23.43
CA ILE A 16 25.46 -36.69 -23.03
C ILE A 16 26.20 -37.22 -24.25
N LEU A 17 27.42 -36.72 -24.53
CA LEU A 17 28.57 -37.52 -25.00
C LEU A 17 29.85 -36.66 -25.03
N PRO A 18 31.00 -37.15 -24.55
CA PRO A 18 32.27 -36.42 -24.56
C PRO A 18 33.22 -36.91 -25.67
N PHE A 19 34.01 -35.99 -26.26
CA PHE A 19 35.46 -36.13 -26.51
C PHE A 19 35.98 -34.95 -27.34
N GLN A 20 37.06 -34.30 -26.90
CA GLN A 20 38.28 -34.18 -27.71
C GLN A 20 39.47 -33.73 -26.86
N TRP A 21 40.66 -34.21 -27.23
CA TRP A 21 41.92 -33.92 -26.55
C TRP A 21 42.37 -32.48 -26.77
N PHE A 22 43.03 -31.92 -25.75
CA PHE A 22 44.12 -30.97 -25.97
C PHE A 22 45.35 -31.46 -25.21
N ILE A 23 46.43 -31.72 -25.96
CA ILE A 23 47.74 -32.03 -25.40
C ILE A 23 48.38 -30.69 -25.02
N ALA A 24 48.38 -30.37 -23.72
CA ALA A 24 49.17 -29.27 -23.19
C ALA A 24 50.59 -29.80 -22.90
N THR A 25 51.57 -29.36 -23.69
CA THR A 25 52.99 -29.65 -23.45
C THR A 25 53.45 -28.99 -22.16
N SER A 26 53.90 -29.81 -21.21
CA SER A 26 54.51 -29.34 -19.96
C SER A 26 55.90 -28.77 -20.21
N THR A 27 56.01 -27.46 -20.48
CA THR A 27 57.29 -26.76 -20.35
C THR A 27 57.55 -26.43 -18.89
N ALA A 28 58.31 -27.31 -18.23
CA ALA A 28 58.92 -26.99 -16.94
C ALA A 28 59.91 -25.83 -17.15
N PHE A 29 59.54 -24.63 -16.70
CA PHE A 29 60.49 -23.53 -16.55
C PHE A 29 61.10 -23.60 -15.15
N ALA A 30 62.44 -23.55 -15.09
CA ALA A 30 63.18 -23.75 -13.87
C ALA A 30 62.95 -22.62 -12.85
N ALA A 31 63.05 -22.96 -11.57
CA ALA A 31 63.04 -21.99 -10.49
C ALA A 31 64.34 -21.15 -10.49
N GLY A 32 64.21 -19.85 -10.24
CA GLY A 32 65.33 -19.01 -9.82
C GLY A 32 65.47 -17.66 -10.52
N GLU A 33 64.61 -16.69 -10.18
CA GLU A 33 65.02 -15.28 -10.04
C GLU A 33 63.99 -14.50 -9.20
N GLN A 34 64.41 -13.35 -8.65
CA GLN A 34 63.68 -12.64 -7.60
C GLN A 34 62.38 -12.00 -8.12
N ALA A 35 61.23 -12.48 -7.62
CA ALA A 35 59.92 -12.24 -8.23
C ALA A 35 59.34 -10.83 -7.97
N ALA A 36 59.78 -9.86 -8.77
CA ALA A 36 58.98 -8.66 -9.02
C ALA A 36 57.67 -9.04 -9.75
N LEU A 37 56.54 -8.41 -9.38
CA LEU A 37 55.25 -8.65 -10.03
C LEU A 37 55.31 -8.28 -11.52
N SER A 38 54.77 -9.17 -12.36
CA SER A 38 54.69 -8.97 -13.81
C SER A 38 53.78 -7.80 -14.16
N THR A 39 53.98 -7.22 -15.35
CA THR A 39 53.13 -6.12 -15.86
C THR A 39 51.65 -6.52 -15.89
N LYS A 40 51.34 -7.80 -16.15
CA LYS A 40 49.97 -8.31 -16.14
C LYS A 40 49.36 -8.32 -14.74
N GLU A 41 50.07 -8.87 -13.74
CA GLU A 41 49.60 -8.87 -12.34
C GLU A 41 49.41 -7.45 -11.81
N LYS A 42 50.32 -6.53 -12.14
CA LYS A 42 50.20 -5.10 -11.78
C LYS A 42 48.95 -4.46 -12.40
N HIS A 43 48.67 -4.73 -13.67
CA HIS A 43 47.43 -4.25 -14.31
C HIS A 43 46.16 -4.88 -13.73
N GLN A 44 46.19 -6.16 -13.33
CA GLN A 44 45.04 -6.80 -12.66
C GLN A 44 44.78 -6.19 -11.27
N ILE A 45 45.84 -5.92 -10.51
CA ILE A 45 45.78 -5.21 -9.23
C ILE A 45 45.25 -3.79 -9.41
N ASP A 46 45.78 -3.04 -10.38
CA ASP A 46 45.35 -1.67 -10.71
C ASP A 46 43.85 -1.62 -11.05
N ALA A 47 43.39 -2.47 -11.98
CA ALA A 47 41.99 -2.50 -12.40
C ALA A 47 41.04 -2.91 -11.26
N PHE A 48 41.43 -3.89 -10.45
CA PHE A 48 40.65 -4.30 -9.27
C PHE A 48 40.54 -3.16 -8.24
N ILE A 49 41.64 -2.47 -7.94
CA ILE A 49 41.64 -1.32 -7.02
C ILE A 49 40.73 -0.21 -7.55
N GLU A 50 40.87 0.17 -8.82
CA GLU A 50 40.08 1.24 -9.44
C GLU A 50 38.57 0.91 -9.46
N GLU A 51 38.20 -0.35 -9.73
CA GLU A 51 36.82 -0.81 -9.64
C GLU A 51 36.28 -0.69 -8.20
N GLN A 52 37.01 -1.22 -7.21
CA GLN A 52 36.56 -1.17 -5.82
C GLN A 52 36.54 0.28 -5.28
N MET A 53 37.41 1.17 -5.76
CA MET A 53 37.38 2.60 -5.44
C MET A 53 36.12 3.28 -5.97
N ASP A 54 35.75 3.07 -7.24
CA ASP A 54 34.51 3.64 -7.77
C ASP A 54 33.29 3.04 -7.07
N GLN A 55 33.28 1.73 -6.80
CA GLN A 55 32.20 1.12 -6.05
C GLN A 55 32.09 1.70 -4.63
N GLY A 56 33.20 1.87 -3.90
CA GLY A 56 33.23 2.47 -2.56
C GLY A 56 33.08 3.99 -2.52
N LYS A 57 33.18 4.66 -3.68
CA LYS A 57 33.30 6.12 -3.83
C LYS A 57 34.45 6.71 -3.00
N ILE A 58 35.57 5.97 -2.92
CA ILE A 58 36.79 6.37 -2.21
C ILE A 58 37.56 7.38 -3.08
N PRO A 59 37.78 8.64 -2.62
CA PRO A 59 38.46 9.65 -3.44
C PRO A 59 39.93 9.36 -3.70
N GLY A 60 40.65 8.83 -2.70
CA GLY A 60 42.06 8.48 -2.83
C GLY A 60 42.51 7.44 -1.80
N LEU A 61 43.44 6.59 -2.21
CA LEU A 61 44.08 5.61 -1.35
C LEU A 61 45.52 5.30 -1.79
N ALA A 62 46.33 4.78 -0.87
CA ALA A 62 47.65 4.25 -1.16
C ALA A 62 47.70 2.75 -0.84
N VAL A 63 48.35 1.97 -1.70
CA VAL A 63 48.58 0.53 -1.52
C VAL A 63 50.07 0.24 -1.51
N VAL A 64 50.50 -0.64 -0.61
CA VAL A 64 51.82 -1.29 -0.65
C VAL A 64 51.67 -2.80 -0.52
N VAL A 65 52.46 -3.54 -1.30
CA VAL A 65 52.57 -4.99 -1.28
C VAL A 65 54.03 -5.36 -1.05
N VAL A 66 54.28 -6.09 0.02
CA VAL A 66 55.58 -6.71 0.35
C VAL A 66 55.52 -8.19 -0.02
N LYS A 67 56.51 -8.70 -0.75
CA LYS A 67 56.66 -10.13 -1.05
C LYS A 67 58.15 -10.49 -1.05
N GLY A 68 58.54 -11.56 -0.36
CA GLY A 68 59.95 -11.96 -0.29
C GLY A 68 60.87 -10.93 0.38
N GLY A 69 60.34 -10.14 1.33
CA GLY A 69 61.12 -9.21 2.16
C GLY A 69 61.34 -7.80 1.60
N HIS A 70 60.75 -7.44 0.46
CA HIS A 70 60.82 -6.10 -0.14
C HIS A 70 59.46 -5.70 -0.76
N ALA A 71 59.20 -4.41 -0.99
CA ALA A 71 58.04 -4.01 -1.78
C ALA A 71 58.17 -4.47 -3.24
N VAL A 72 57.15 -5.19 -3.72
CA VAL A 72 57.01 -5.59 -5.13
C VAL A 72 56.02 -4.72 -5.88
N TYR A 73 55.20 -3.96 -5.15
CA TYR A 73 54.25 -2.99 -5.67
C TYR A 73 53.95 -1.93 -4.60
N LYS A 74 53.93 -0.65 -4.99
CA LYS A 74 53.61 0.48 -4.12
C LYS A 74 53.11 1.65 -4.97
N LYS A 75 51.86 2.07 -4.79
CA LYS A 75 51.17 3.03 -5.67
C LYS A 75 50.12 3.85 -4.91
N GLY A 76 50.02 5.13 -5.26
CA GLY A 76 48.89 5.99 -4.87
C GLY A 76 47.84 6.04 -5.98
N PHE A 77 46.57 6.07 -5.59
CA PHE A 77 45.41 6.11 -6.47
C PHE A 77 44.49 7.28 -6.10
N GLY A 78 43.87 7.89 -7.11
CA GLY A 78 42.93 8.99 -6.91
C GLY A 78 43.58 10.24 -6.29
N LEU A 79 42.80 10.98 -5.52
CA LEU A 79 43.14 12.31 -5.01
C LEU A 79 43.25 12.31 -3.48
N ALA A 80 44.38 12.82 -2.98
CA ALA A 80 44.60 13.13 -1.57
C ALA A 80 43.77 14.35 -1.13
N ASP A 81 43.52 15.27 -2.06
CA ASP A 81 42.53 16.35 -1.93
C ASP A 81 41.84 16.60 -3.28
N VAL A 82 40.51 16.46 -3.29
CA VAL A 82 39.62 16.63 -4.44
C VAL A 82 39.45 18.09 -4.87
N GLN A 83 39.51 19.05 -3.95
CA GLN A 83 39.38 20.48 -4.26
C GLN A 83 40.68 21.06 -4.82
N ALA A 84 41.82 20.66 -4.27
CA ALA A 84 43.14 21.03 -4.76
C ALA A 84 43.60 20.20 -5.98
N ASN A 85 42.84 19.15 -6.35
CA ASN A 85 43.21 18.16 -7.36
C ASN A 85 44.61 17.55 -7.10
N GLN A 86 44.92 17.32 -5.82
CA GLN A 86 46.21 16.79 -5.39
C GLN A 86 46.19 15.25 -5.47
N PRO A 87 47.06 14.60 -6.27
CA PRO A 87 47.07 13.14 -6.38
C PRO A 87 47.60 12.48 -5.10
N VAL A 88 47.15 11.26 -4.82
CA VAL A 88 47.78 10.42 -3.79
C VAL A 88 49.15 9.95 -4.26
N THR A 89 50.16 10.05 -3.40
CA THR A 89 51.48 9.44 -3.58
C THR A 89 51.76 8.44 -2.46
N PRO A 90 52.80 7.58 -2.56
CA PRO A 90 53.20 6.71 -1.45
C PRO A 90 53.61 7.47 -0.16
N GLN A 91 53.89 8.78 -0.28
CA GLN A 91 54.24 9.66 0.84
C GLN A 91 53.03 10.32 1.50
N THR A 92 51.85 10.31 0.86
CA THR A 92 50.60 10.85 1.40
C THR A 92 50.26 10.17 2.74
N LEU A 93 49.93 11.00 3.73
CA LEU A 93 49.63 10.58 5.10
C LEU A 93 48.13 10.39 5.29
N PHE A 94 47.78 9.31 5.99
CA PHE A 94 46.42 8.91 6.35
C PHE A 94 46.39 8.53 7.83
N GLU A 95 45.24 8.71 8.49
CA GLU A 95 45.01 8.06 9.80
C GLU A 95 44.80 6.55 9.59
N ILE A 96 45.56 5.72 10.30
CA ILE A 96 45.52 4.26 10.10
C ILE A 96 44.45 3.57 10.97
N GLY A 97 43.69 4.30 11.78
CA GLY A 97 42.62 3.71 12.60
C GLY A 97 43.14 2.63 13.57
N SER A 98 42.32 1.60 13.80
CA SER A 98 42.64 0.48 14.69
C SER A 98 43.92 -0.29 14.42
N ASN A 99 44.57 -0.16 13.25
CA ASN A 99 45.92 -0.70 13.03
C ASN A 99 46.97 -0.10 14.01
N SER A 100 46.66 1.03 14.66
CA SER A 100 47.39 1.58 15.81
C SER A 100 47.57 0.57 16.97
N LYS A 101 46.61 -0.33 17.18
CA LYS A 101 46.60 -1.30 18.29
C LYS A 101 47.81 -2.24 18.27
N ALA A 102 48.26 -2.66 17.09
CA ALA A 102 49.42 -3.53 16.95
C ALA A 102 50.72 -2.86 17.46
N PHE A 103 50.87 -1.54 17.32
CA PHE A 103 51.99 -0.79 17.90
C PHE A 103 51.89 -0.75 19.44
N THR A 104 50.71 -0.47 19.98
CA THR A 104 50.47 -0.47 21.44
C THR A 104 50.72 -1.85 22.07
N ALA A 105 50.38 -2.94 21.39
CA ALA A 105 50.70 -4.28 21.84
C ALA A 105 52.21 -4.55 21.90
N VAL A 106 52.99 -4.07 20.92
CA VAL A 106 54.47 -4.15 20.98
C VAL A 106 55.01 -3.40 22.20
N ALA A 107 54.48 -2.21 22.53
CA ALA A 107 54.87 -1.47 23.74
C ALA A 107 54.62 -2.29 25.02
N ILE A 108 53.45 -2.92 25.12
CA ILE A 108 53.09 -3.79 26.25
C ILE A 108 54.04 -5.00 26.33
N TYR A 109 54.33 -5.69 25.22
CA TYR A 109 55.28 -6.81 25.24
C TYR A 109 56.72 -6.38 25.53
N GLN A 110 57.18 -5.20 25.09
CA GLN A 110 58.47 -4.63 25.52
C GLN A 110 58.53 -4.44 27.04
N LEU A 111 57.53 -3.77 27.63
CA LEU A 111 57.48 -3.55 29.09
C LEU A 111 57.40 -4.87 29.86
N ALA A 112 56.67 -5.86 29.35
CA ALA A 112 56.59 -7.20 29.94
C ALA A 112 57.93 -7.94 29.87
N ASN A 113 58.64 -7.84 28.74
CA ASN A 113 59.97 -8.42 28.55
C ASN A 113 61.04 -7.78 29.45
N LYS A 114 60.90 -6.49 29.77
CA LYS A 114 61.71 -5.77 30.77
C LYS A 114 61.33 -6.08 32.22
N GLY A 115 60.26 -6.85 32.46
CA GLY A 115 59.75 -7.14 33.81
C GLY A 115 59.05 -5.95 34.50
N LEU A 116 58.74 -4.88 33.77
CA LEU A 116 58.06 -3.69 34.29
C LEU A 116 56.55 -3.90 34.42
N ILE A 117 55.98 -4.77 33.59
CA ILE A 117 54.59 -5.23 33.71
C ILE A 117 54.49 -6.76 33.63
N ASP A 118 53.37 -7.29 34.11
CA ASP A 118 53.00 -8.70 34.11
C ASP A 118 51.63 -8.83 33.45
N LEU A 119 51.54 -9.67 32.41
CA LEU A 119 50.34 -9.81 31.59
C LEU A 119 49.16 -10.42 32.37
N ASN A 120 49.46 -11.21 33.41
CA ASN A 120 48.46 -11.91 34.22
C ASN A 120 48.01 -11.10 35.43
N LYS A 121 48.65 -9.97 35.73
CA LYS A 121 48.22 -9.09 36.83
C LYS A 121 47.01 -8.25 36.44
N PRO A 122 46.15 -7.92 37.43
CA PRO A 122 45.03 -7.02 37.20
C PRO A 122 45.53 -5.61 36.88
N VAL A 123 44.82 -4.91 35.99
CA VAL A 123 45.07 -3.49 35.65
C VAL A 123 45.15 -2.60 36.89
N SER A 124 44.36 -2.90 37.92
CA SER A 124 44.33 -2.18 39.20
C SER A 124 45.66 -2.24 39.98
N HIS A 125 46.58 -3.16 39.66
CA HIS A 125 47.94 -3.16 40.18
C HIS A 125 48.74 -1.94 39.71
N TYR A 126 48.50 -1.50 38.47
CA TYR A 126 49.17 -0.35 37.84
C TYR A 126 48.35 0.94 37.99
N LEU A 127 47.02 0.82 37.93
CA LEU A 127 46.05 1.92 38.05
C LEU A 127 45.13 1.67 39.26
N PRO A 128 45.52 2.01 40.51
CA PRO A 128 44.76 1.64 41.72
C PRO A 128 43.30 2.12 41.79
N TRP A 129 42.92 3.10 40.98
CA TRP A 129 41.56 3.62 40.85
C TRP A 129 40.71 2.91 39.78
N PHE A 130 41.31 2.06 38.93
CA PHE A 130 40.62 1.33 37.88
C PHE A 130 39.83 0.15 38.47
N GLN A 131 38.52 0.14 38.21
CA GLN A 131 37.59 -0.85 38.76
C GLN A 131 36.39 -1.03 37.81
N MET A 132 36.07 -2.27 37.48
CA MET A 132 34.93 -2.65 36.66
C MET A 132 33.94 -3.47 37.49
N ARG A 133 32.66 -3.49 37.08
CA ARG A 133 31.62 -4.27 37.78
C ARG A 133 31.05 -5.35 36.87
N TYR A 134 30.74 -6.51 37.45
CA TYR A 134 29.97 -7.55 36.77
C TYR A 134 28.82 -7.99 37.65
N THR A 135 27.67 -8.25 37.02
CA THR A 135 26.46 -8.77 37.68
C THR A 135 25.88 -9.88 36.81
N GLY A 136 26.03 -11.12 37.24
CA GLY A 136 25.66 -12.28 36.42
C GLY A 136 25.97 -13.60 37.13
N VAL A 137 26.06 -14.68 36.34
CA VAL A 137 26.45 -16.01 36.82
C VAL A 137 27.67 -16.45 36.04
N TYR A 138 28.77 -16.73 36.73
CA TYR A 138 30.01 -17.22 36.15
C TYR A 138 30.44 -18.49 36.88
N GLN A 139 30.78 -19.55 36.15
CA GLN A 139 31.13 -20.88 36.70
C GLN A 139 30.11 -21.45 37.71
N GLY A 140 28.84 -21.04 37.62
CA GLY A 140 27.76 -21.44 38.54
C GLY A 140 27.60 -20.56 39.78
N GLU A 141 28.51 -19.62 40.04
CA GLU A 141 28.41 -18.66 41.13
C GLU A 141 27.75 -17.35 40.68
N LYS A 142 26.87 -16.78 41.52
CA LYS A 142 26.23 -15.50 41.25
C LYS A 142 27.12 -14.36 41.74
N ILE A 143 27.68 -13.61 40.80
CA ILE A 143 28.57 -12.47 41.06
C ILE A 143 27.76 -11.17 40.96
N ASN A 144 27.97 -10.26 41.92
CA ASN A 144 27.49 -8.86 41.87
C ASN A 144 28.48 -7.99 42.63
N GLY A 145 29.50 -7.48 41.92
CA GLY A 145 30.60 -6.80 42.58
C GLY A 145 31.66 -6.28 41.62
N LYS A 146 32.79 -5.87 42.20
CA LYS A 146 33.98 -5.49 41.43
C LYS A 146 34.70 -6.75 40.95
N VAL A 147 35.13 -6.76 39.70
CA VAL A 147 35.92 -7.87 39.12
C VAL A 147 37.25 -7.36 38.58
N PRO A 148 38.35 -8.13 38.70
CA PRO A 148 39.62 -7.79 38.11
C PRO A 148 39.61 -8.05 36.59
N ILE A 149 40.25 -7.16 35.83
CA ILE A 149 40.61 -7.38 34.43
C ILE A 149 42.12 -7.40 34.34
N THR A 150 42.69 -8.38 33.65
CA THR A 150 44.14 -8.53 33.43
C THR A 150 44.61 -7.81 32.17
N ILE A 151 45.91 -7.52 32.09
CA ILE A 151 46.53 -6.94 30.89
C ILE A 151 46.35 -7.87 29.67
N SER A 152 46.44 -9.19 29.85
CA SER A 152 46.20 -10.17 28.79
C SER A 152 44.77 -10.12 28.25
N GLN A 153 43.76 -9.97 29.12
CA GLN A 153 42.36 -9.88 28.70
C GLN A 153 42.07 -8.60 27.88
N LEU A 154 42.77 -7.50 28.14
CA LEU A 154 42.69 -6.29 27.31
C LEU A 154 43.29 -6.51 25.92
N LEU A 155 44.49 -7.11 25.84
CA LEU A 155 45.20 -7.41 24.59
C LEU A 155 44.41 -8.32 23.64
N HIS A 156 43.62 -9.25 24.19
CA HIS A 156 42.90 -10.25 23.40
C HIS A 156 41.40 -9.96 23.26
N HIS A 157 40.93 -8.79 23.71
CA HIS A 157 39.51 -8.42 23.74
C HIS A 157 38.61 -9.47 24.45
N THR A 158 39.09 -10.01 25.56
CA THR A 158 38.36 -10.92 26.46
C THR A 158 38.07 -10.24 27.81
N SER A 159 38.02 -8.90 27.82
CA SER A 159 37.81 -8.07 29.02
C SER A 159 36.36 -8.00 29.50
N GLY A 160 35.39 -8.35 28.66
CA GLY A 160 33.95 -8.17 28.91
C GLY A 160 33.47 -6.71 28.83
N ILE A 161 34.34 -5.75 28.46
CA ILE A 161 33.97 -4.34 28.34
C ILE A 161 33.00 -4.16 27.16
N PRO A 162 31.87 -3.44 27.33
CA PRO A 162 30.90 -3.27 26.25
C PRO A 162 31.44 -2.46 25.07
N PHE A 163 31.04 -2.83 23.85
CA PHE A 163 31.42 -2.09 22.62
C PHE A 163 31.00 -0.61 22.67
N HIS A 164 29.81 -0.30 23.20
CA HIS A 164 29.22 1.04 23.21
C HIS A 164 30.09 2.09 23.94
N THR A 165 31.03 1.67 24.79
CA THR A 165 32.00 2.54 25.48
C THR A 165 32.87 3.36 24.52
N ILE A 166 32.97 2.99 23.24
CA ILE A 166 33.58 3.83 22.19
C ILE A 166 32.84 5.18 22.02
N GLY A 167 31.54 5.22 22.33
CA GLY A 167 30.71 6.43 22.31
C GLY A 167 30.96 7.38 23.48
N ASP A 168 31.60 6.90 24.56
CA ASP A 168 31.93 7.70 25.75
C ASP A 168 33.30 8.38 25.65
N ILE A 169 34.10 8.08 24.63
CA ILE A 169 35.44 8.66 24.44
C ILE A 169 35.29 10.18 24.20
N PRO A 170 35.86 11.04 25.08
CA PRO A 170 35.68 12.47 24.95
C PRO A 170 36.47 13.06 23.78
N ILE A 171 35.87 14.03 23.08
CA ILE A 171 36.58 14.91 22.15
C ILE A 171 37.58 15.73 22.96
N ALA A 172 38.87 15.54 22.72
CA ALA A 172 39.95 16.12 23.53
C ALA A 172 41.29 16.11 22.79
N THR A 173 42.13 17.11 23.07
CA THR A 173 43.46 17.31 22.47
C THR A 173 44.58 17.54 23.49
N ASP A 174 44.24 17.87 24.74
CA ASP A 174 45.16 18.12 25.85
C ASP A 174 45.80 16.84 26.44
N GLY A 175 46.75 17.03 27.36
CA GLY A 175 47.54 15.95 27.96
C GLY A 175 46.72 14.92 28.75
N ASP A 176 45.61 15.33 29.35
CA ASP A 176 44.82 14.50 30.26
C ASP A 176 43.71 13.73 29.51
N ALA A 177 43.69 13.81 28.18
CA ALA A 177 42.70 13.15 27.33
C ALA A 177 42.64 11.63 27.56
N LEU A 178 43.79 10.95 27.60
CA LEU A 178 43.86 9.49 27.79
C LEU A 178 43.38 9.05 29.18
N GLU A 179 43.76 9.79 30.23
CA GLU A 179 43.26 9.48 31.58
C GLU A 179 41.75 9.72 31.68
N ARG A 180 41.22 10.79 31.06
CA ARG A 180 39.78 11.04 31.01
C ARG A 180 39.02 9.95 30.24
N THR A 181 39.55 9.47 29.11
CA THR A 181 39.00 8.29 28.41
C THR A 181 38.95 7.07 29.34
N VAL A 182 40.07 6.68 29.97
CA VAL A 182 40.09 5.48 30.82
C VAL A 182 39.24 5.65 32.09
N ARG A 183 39.00 6.88 32.54
CA ARG A 183 38.11 7.16 33.68
C ARG A 183 36.61 7.00 33.37
N THR A 184 36.17 7.01 32.11
CA THR A 184 34.75 6.73 31.78
C THR A 184 34.34 5.30 32.13
N LEU A 185 35.30 4.37 32.17
CA LEU A 185 35.10 2.97 32.55
C LEU A 185 34.87 2.75 34.05
N VAL A 186 35.18 3.72 34.91
CA VAL A 186 35.19 3.49 36.37
C VAL A 186 33.79 3.17 36.91
N ASN A 187 33.61 1.92 37.34
CA ASN A 187 32.35 1.27 37.74
C ASN A 187 31.36 0.93 36.60
N GLN A 188 31.74 1.04 35.33
CA GLN A 188 30.89 0.53 34.24
C GLN A 188 30.62 -0.98 34.41
N PRO A 189 29.42 -1.45 34.03
CA PRO A 189 29.10 -2.87 33.98
C PRO A 189 29.81 -3.53 32.78
N LEU A 190 30.17 -4.80 32.95
CA LEU A 190 30.65 -5.68 31.88
C LEU A 190 29.50 -6.53 31.34
N ASP A 191 29.48 -6.75 30.03
CA ASP A 191 28.49 -7.61 29.37
C ASP A 191 28.71 -9.10 29.68
N THR A 192 29.97 -9.50 29.85
CA THR A 192 30.41 -10.87 30.15
C THR A 192 31.49 -10.87 31.23
N TYR A 193 31.75 -12.02 31.85
CA TYR A 193 32.83 -12.10 32.83
C TYR A 193 34.20 -12.04 32.11
N PRO A 194 35.23 -11.36 32.69
CA PRO A 194 36.56 -11.31 32.07
C PRO A 194 37.14 -12.71 31.83
N GLY A 195 37.48 -13.01 30.57
CA GLY A 195 37.98 -14.31 30.12
C GLY A 195 36.89 -15.32 29.72
N GLU A 196 35.62 -14.92 29.60
CA GLU A 196 34.52 -15.82 29.23
C GLU A 196 34.18 -15.81 27.73
N LYS A 197 34.09 -14.63 27.11
CA LYS A 197 33.70 -14.43 25.70
C LYS A 197 34.62 -13.37 25.07
N PHE A 198 34.91 -13.52 23.78
CA PHE A 198 35.50 -12.47 22.96
C PHE A 198 34.46 -11.36 22.76
N SER A 199 34.84 -10.11 23.03
CA SER A 199 34.01 -8.93 22.81
C SER A 199 34.91 -7.73 22.49
N TYR A 200 34.83 -7.25 21.24
CA TYR A 200 35.69 -6.18 20.76
C TYR A 200 35.30 -4.83 21.40
N ALA A 201 36.24 -4.24 22.13
CA ALA A 201 36.09 -2.93 22.74
C ALA A 201 37.35 -2.10 22.53
N THR A 202 37.27 -1.05 21.70
CA THR A 202 38.41 -0.18 21.35
C THR A 202 39.17 0.33 22.58
N ILE A 203 38.41 0.73 23.60
CA ILE A 203 38.93 1.32 24.84
C ILE A 203 39.84 0.38 25.66
N ASN A 204 39.83 -0.93 25.40
CA ASN A 204 40.81 -1.85 25.98
C ASN A 204 42.25 -1.37 25.75
N TYR A 205 42.52 -0.85 24.55
CA TYR A 205 43.85 -0.38 24.16
C TYR A 205 44.19 1.00 24.74
N ASP A 206 43.19 1.81 25.08
CA ASP A 206 43.38 3.07 25.81
C ASP A 206 43.76 2.79 27.27
N VAL A 207 43.17 1.76 27.88
CA VAL A 207 43.60 1.26 29.20
C VAL A 207 45.06 0.78 29.15
N LEU A 208 45.45 0.04 28.11
CA LEU A 208 46.85 -0.38 27.90
C LEU A 208 47.78 0.83 27.71
N GLY A 209 47.36 1.83 26.94
CA GLY A 209 48.06 3.12 26.81
C GLY A 209 48.27 3.81 28.15
N MET A 210 47.23 3.87 29.01
CA MET A 210 47.33 4.48 30.33
C MET A 210 48.22 3.68 31.30
N VAL A 211 48.25 2.35 31.19
CA VAL A 211 49.22 1.50 31.91
C VAL A 211 50.65 1.82 31.47
N ILE A 212 50.90 1.98 30.17
CA ILE A 212 52.21 2.43 29.65
C ILE A 212 52.59 3.77 30.29
N GLN A 213 51.73 4.80 30.21
CA GLN A 213 52.03 6.12 30.80
C GLN A 213 52.35 6.05 32.29
N ARG A 214 51.59 5.24 33.03
CA ARG A 214 51.73 5.14 34.48
C ARG A 214 53.01 4.43 34.92
N VAL A 215 53.45 3.43 34.15
CA VAL A 215 54.66 2.62 34.44
C VAL A 215 55.93 3.31 33.97
N THR A 216 55.88 4.08 32.88
CA THR A 216 57.07 4.70 32.27
C THR A 216 57.27 6.17 32.67
N HIS A 217 56.24 6.81 33.22
CA HIS A 217 56.18 8.26 33.49
C HIS A 217 56.34 9.15 32.25
N GLN A 218 56.15 8.58 31.05
CA GLN A 218 56.09 9.31 29.77
C GLN A 218 54.64 9.39 29.27
N SER A 219 54.34 10.32 28.35
CA SER A 219 53.10 10.21 27.57
C SER A 219 53.16 8.97 26.67
N PHE A 220 52.00 8.38 26.34
CA PHE A 220 51.94 7.19 25.49
C PHE A 220 52.59 7.48 24.13
N GLU A 221 52.32 8.66 23.57
CA GLU A 221 52.85 9.06 22.27
C GLU A 221 54.37 9.25 22.29
N SER A 222 54.92 9.76 23.41
CA SER A 222 56.36 9.84 23.63
C SER A 222 57.01 8.47 23.71
N TYR A 223 56.44 7.56 24.51
CA TYR A 223 56.96 6.19 24.66
C TYR A 223 56.94 5.43 23.33
N ALA A 224 55.81 5.46 22.63
CA ALA A 224 55.68 4.82 21.33
C ALA A 224 56.61 5.44 20.28
N LYS A 225 56.86 6.75 20.32
CA LYS A 225 57.89 7.37 19.47
C LYS A 225 59.29 6.84 19.78
N GLU A 226 59.72 6.92 21.04
CA GLU A 226 61.09 6.59 21.47
C GLU A 226 61.42 5.09 21.34
N HIS A 227 60.45 4.20 21.60
CA HIS A 227 60.69 2.76 21.68
C HIS A 227 60.13 1.94 20.51
N ILE A 228 59.32 2.53 19.63
CA ILE A 228 58.73 1.84 18.47
C ILE A 228 59.03 2.59 17.18
N ILE A 229 58.56 3.84 17.02
CA ILE A 229 58.66 4.57 15.74
C ILE A 229 60.12 4.81 15.34
N ASP A 230 60.93 5.38 16.24
CA ASP A 230 62.33 5.72 15.94
C ASP A 230 63.21 4.46 15.78
N PRO A 231 63.13 3.42 16.64
CA PRO A 231 63.89 2.18 16.48
C PRO A 231 63.46 1.32 15.29
N PHE A 232 62.24 1.50 14.76
CA PHE A 232 61.73 0.82 13.56
C PHE A 232 61.90 1.66 12.29
N HIS A 233 62.50 2.86 12.41
CA HIS A 233 62.77 3.79 11.30
C HIS A 233 61.52 4.22 10.53
N LEU A 234 60.41 4.39 11.25
CA LEU A 234 59.11 4.81 10.74
C LEU A 234 59.04 6.36 10.70
N ASN A 235 59.91 6.95 9.88
CA ASN A 235 60.21 8.39 9.85
C ASN A 235 59.02 9.30 9.43
N HIS A 236 57.96 8.73 8.86
CA HIS A 236 56.75 9.43 8.44
C HIS A 236 55.51 8.97 9.23
N THR A 237 55.71 8.36 10.39
CA THR A 237 54.64 7.93 11.28
C THR A 237 54.52 8.87 12.48
N TYR A 238 53.35 9.48 12.64
CA TYR A 238 53.08 10.56 13.59
C TYR A 238 51.97 10.14 14.57
N LEU A 239 52.13 10.52 15.84
CA LEU A 239 51.16 10.28 16.92
C LEU A 239 50.43 11.56 17.37
N PHE A 240 50.77 12.68 16.75
CA PHE A 240 50.24 14.01 17.00
C PHE A 240 49.86 14.63 15.65
N ARG A 241 48.59 14.98 15.44
CA ARG A 241 48.10 15.47 14.13
C ARG A 241 48.76 16.80 13.75
N GLU A 242 49.07 17.65 14.73
CA GLU A 242 49.79 18.92 14.54
C GLU A 242 51.27 18.75 14.16
N LYS A 243 51.84 17.55 14.28
CA LYS A 243 53.21 17.24 13.83
C LYS A 243 53.26 16.60 12.44
N ALA A 244 52.13 16.15 11.91
CA ALA A 244 52.05 15.66 10.54
C ALA A 244 52.18 16.84 9.55
N PRO A 245 53.10 16.78 8.56
CA PRO A 245 53.29 17.87 7.62
C PRO A 245 52.05 18.07 6.74
N ALA A 246 51.36 19.21 6.93
CA ALA A 246 50.10 19.53 6.27
C ALA A 246 50.08 19.31 4.75
N PRO A 247 51.14 19.63 3.95
CA PRO A 247 51.14 19.37 2.50
C PRO A 247 51.04 17.89 2.11
N ASN A 248 51.38 16.97 3.03
CA ASN A 248 51.34 15.53 2.78
C ASN A 248 50.12 14.87 3.43
N MET A 249 49.41 15.55 4.33
CA MET A 249 48.20 15.00 4.97
C MET A 249 47.05 14.99 3.97
N SER A 250 46.44 13.83 3.74
CA SER A 250 45.24 13.76 2.91
C SER A 250 44.06 14.44 3.61
N THR A 251 43.21 15.12 2.86
CA THR A 251 41.89 15.54 3.34
C THR A 251 41.04 14.30 3.58
N GLY A 252 40.46 14.16 4.77
CA GLY A 252 39.53 13.08 5.08
C GLY A 252 38.14 13.33 4.48
N TYR A 253 37.48 12.28 4.02
CA TYR A 253 36.18 12.33 3.37
C TYR A 253 35.15 11.43 4.06
N LYS A 254 33.90 11.84 3.92
CA LYS A 254 32.72 11.13 4.43
C LYS A 254 31.62 11.13 3.39
N LEU A 255 30.88 10.02 3.28
CA LEU A 255 29.76 9.93 2.34
C LEU A 255 28.61 10.85 2.77
N GLY A 256 28.00 11.53 1.79
CA GLY A 256 26.81 12.33 1.98
C GLY A 256 26.19 12.74 0.64
N PHE A 257 24.92 12.36 0.44
CA PHE A 257 24.18 12.55 -0.81
C PHE A 257 24.82 11.83 -2.00
N LEU A 258 25.13 10.54 -1.80
CA LEU A 258 25.70 9.58 -2.76
C LEU A 258 27.15 9.85 -3.18
N HIS A 259 27.82 10.82 -2.56
CA HIS A 259 29.16 11.28 -2.94
C HIS A 259 30.04 11.50 -1.70
N ALA A 260 31.35 11.33 -1.87
CA ALA A 260 32.33 11.72 -0.87
C ALA A 260 32.38 13.25 -0.73
N ARG A 261 32.37 13.73 0.52
CA ARG A 261 32.51 15.16 0.87
C ARG A 261 33.62 15.32 1.90
N ALA A 262 34.42 16.37 1.77
CA ALA A 262 35.48 16.66 2.73
C ALA A 262 34.87 16.85 4.12
N TYR A 263 35.45 16.18 5.11
CA TYR A 263 34.95 16.16 6.48
C TYR A 263 36.13 16.15 7.46
N ASP A 264 36.26 17.21 8.25
CA ASP A 264 37.20 17.27 9.35
C ASP A 264 36.56 16.64 10.60
N ALA A 265 37.03 15.45 10.97
CA ALA A 265 36.52 14.71 12.11
C ALA A 265 37.05 15.32 13.44
N PRO A 266 36.26 15.31 14.52
CA PRO A 266 36.75 15.68 15.85
C PRO A 266 37.94 14.81 16.27
N MET A 267 38.88 15.40 17.01
CA MET A 267 40.04 14.68 17.53
C MET A 267 39.73 14.02 18.88
N TYR A 268 40.08 12.74 18.99
CA TYR A 268 39.94 11.95 20.21
C TYR A 268 41.33 11.51 20.67
N ARG A 269 42.15 12.44 21.16
CA ARG A 269 43.55 12.13 21.55
C ARG A 269 43.65 11.04 22.63
N GLY A 270 42.64 10.93 23.48
CA GLY A 270 42.55 9.83 24.45
C GLY A 270 42.34 8.44 23.84
N ASN A 271 42.21 8.34 22.52
CA ASN A 271 42.07 7.10 21.72
C ASN A 271 43.30 6.89 20.81
N THR A 272 44.39 7.67 20.94
CA THR A 272 45.63 7.47 20.18
C THR A 272 46.24 6.06 20.31
N PRO A 273 46.24 5.41 21.50
CA PRO A 273 46.72 4.03 21.64
C PRO A 273 45.95 3.01 20.80
N ALA A 274 44.69 3.29 20.48
CA ALA A 274 43.80 2.35 19.81
C ALA A 274 43.37 2.77 18.41
N GLY A 275 43.60 4.02 17.95
CA GLY A 275 43.03 4.51 16.68
C GLY A 275 43.70 5.66 15.92
N TYR A 276 44.57 6.50 16.51
CA TYR A 276 44.98 7.79 15.90
C TYR A 276 46.45 7.91 15.49
N PHE A 277 47.12 6.82 15.11
CA PHE A 277 48.39 6.91 14.40
C PHE A 277 48.15 7.41 12.97
N ILE A 278 49.04 8.27 12.48
CA ILE A 278 49.07 8.79 11.12
C ILE A 278 50.31 8.21 10.42
N SER A 279 50.18 7.63 9.23
CA SER A 279 51.31 7.03 8.49
C SER A 279 51.07 7.05 6.97
N ASN A 280 52.04 6.57 6.19
CA ASN A 280 52.00 6.48 4.72
C ASN A 280 52.47 5.10 4.23
N ALA A 281 52.38 4.87 2.92
CA ALA A 281 52.73 3.57 2.33
C ALA A 281 54.23 3.23 2.45
N ASP A 282 55.12 4.23 2.49
CA ASP A 282 56.57 4.02 2.67
C ASP A 282 56.95 3.48 4.05
N ASP A 283 56.24 3.90 5.10
CA ASP A 283 56.44 3.38 6.45
C ASP A 283 55.67 2.07 6.68
N MET A 284 54.47 1.94 6.11
CA MET A 284 53.71 0.69 6.19
C MET A 284 54.40 -0.46 5.45
N GLU A 285 55.23 -0.17 4.42
CA GLU A 285 56.16 -1.13 3.86
C GLU A 285 57.09 -1.73 4.92
N LYS A 286 57.77 -0.88 5.69
CA LYS A 286 58.74 -1.28 6.72
C LYS A 286 58.02 -2.01 7.85
N TRP A 287 56.82 -1.56 8.22
CA TRP A 287 55.99 -2.21 9.22
C TRP A 287 55.61 -3.63 8.81
N LEU A 288 55.15 -3.84 7.57
CA LEU A 288 54.92 -5.18 7.03
C LEU A 288 56.21 -6.02 6.99
N GLN A 289 57.35 -5.46 6.58
CA GLN A 289 58.64 -6.17 6.60
C GLN A 289 59.07 -6.59 8.01
N ILE A 290 58.75 -5.79 9.03
CA ILE A 290 58.94 -6.10 10.46
C ILE A 290 58.03 -7.25 10.89
N GLN A 291 56.74 -7.19 10.57
CA GLN A 291 55.77 -8.25 10.88
C GLN A 291 56.12 -9.57 10.18
N LEU A 292 56.68 -9.52 8.98
CA LEU A 292 57.19 -10.68 8.24
C LEU A 292 58.60 -11.15 8.69
N GLY A 293 59.19 -10.51 9.71
CA GLY A 293 60.48 -10.90 10.29
C GLY A 293 61.72 -10.66 9.43
N ASN A 294 61.62 -9.82 8.38
CA ASN A 294 62.69 -9.57 7.41
C ASN A 294 63.58 -8.35 7.76
N ASN A 295 63.18 -7.52 8.73
CA ASN A 295 63.91 -6.31 9.14
C ASN A 295 64.88 -6.61 10.31
N PRO A 296 66.15 -6.12 10.31
CA PRO A 296 67.12 -6.32 11.39
C PRO A 296 66.76 -5.60 12.71
N LEU A 297 65.78 -6.14 13.44
CA LEU A 297 65.45 -5.72 14.80
C LEU A 297 66.38 -6.34 15.85
N ASN A 298 66.58 -5.61 16.96
CA ASN A 298 67.26 -6.16 18.14
C ASN A 298 66.46 -7.34 18.74
N LYS A 299 67.10 -8.16 19.58
CA LYS A 299 66.51 -9.39 20.14
C LYS A 299 65.23 -9.14 20.94
N GLU A 300 65.13 -8.01 21.63
CA GLU A 300 63.98 -7.64 22.46
C GLU A 300 62.76 -7.27 21.60
N ASN A 301 62.95 -6.39 20.62
CA ASN A 301 61.91 -5.96 19.68
C ASN A 301 61.43 -7.12 18.79
N LYS A 302 62.35 -7.98 18.34
CA LYS A 302 61.99 -9.20 17.61
C LYS A 302 61.11 -10.13 18.44
N LYS A 303 61.43 -10.31 19.73
CA LYS A 303 60.61 -11.10 20.65
C LYS A 303 59.22 -10.47 20.85
N ALA A 304 59.15 -9.16 21.05
CA ALA A 304 57.88 -8.44 21.22
C ALA A 304 56.96 -8.58 19.99
N ILE A 305 57.50 -8.44 18.77
CA ILE A 305 56.74 -8.67 17.52
C ILE A 305 56.20 -10.11 17.44
N GLN A 306 57.04 -11.11 17.70
CA GLN A 306 56.61 -12.52 17.70
C GLN A 306 55.48 -12.79 18.71
N GLN A 307 55.51 -12.14 19.88
CA GLN A 307 54.42 -12.23 20.85
C GLN A 307 53.11 -11.59 20.38
N THR A 308 53.14 -10.58 19.49
CA THR A 308 51.91 -10.05 18.89
C THR A 308 51.22 -11.01 17.91
N HIS A 309 51.87 -12.08 17.47
CA HIS A 309 51.24 -13.12 16.63
C HIS A 309 50.64 -14.27 17.45
N HIS A 310 50.78 -14.25 18.77
CA HIS A 310 50.21 -15.29 19.62
C HIS A 310 48.71 -15.04 19.85
N VAL A 311 47.90 -16.02 19.45
CA VAL A 311 46.44 -16.02 19.63
C VAL A 311 46.07 -16.54 21.01
N ASP A 312 45.17 -15.85 21.72
CA ASP A 312 44.51 -16.42 22.90
C ASP A 312 43.43 -17.41 22.46
N ARG A 313 43.64 -18.69 22.76
CA ARG A 313 42.70 -19.80 22.50
C ARG A 313 42.05 -20.34 23.77
N THR A 314 42.13 -19.62 24.89
CA THR A 314 41.40 -19.97 26.12
C THR A 314 39.91 -19.63 26.02
N VAL A 315 39.58 -18.69 25.13
CA VAL A 315 38.22 -18.31 24.74
C VAL A 315 37.92 -18.84 23.34
N ALA A 316 36.65 -19.16 23.07
CA ALA A 316 36.22 -19.60 21.75
C ALA A 316 36.43 -18.51 20.67
N PRO A 317 36.70 -18.90 19.40
CA PRO A 317 36.73 -17.96 18.29
C PRO A 317 35.38 -17.24 18.10
N ASP A 318 35.41 -16.11 17.40
CA ASP A 318 34.20 -15.40 16.98
C ASP A 318 33.43 -16.19 15.91
N ALA A 319 32.22 -15.75 15.56
CA ALA A 319 31.32 -16.43 14.63
C ALA A 319 31.89 -16.57 13.20
N ASP A 320 32.86 -15.73 12.82
CA ASP A 320 33.61 -15.82 11.56
C ASP A 320 34.82 -16.79 11.62
N GLY A 321 35.02 -17.47 12.75
CA GLY A 321 36.14 -18.37 13.00
C GLY A 321 37.45 -17.66 13.37
N SER A 322 37.46 -16.33 13.48
CA SER A 322 38.65 -15.57 13.85
C SER A 322 38.94 -15.62 15.35
N SER A 323 40.19 -15.32 15.71
CA SER A 323 40.62 -15.15 17.09
C SER A 323 41.62 -14.01 17.17
N TYR A 324 41.62 -13.24 18.26
CA TYR A 324 42.45 -12.05 18.35
C TYR A 324 43.86 -12.38 18.86
N ALA A 325 44.86 -11.79 18.21
CA ALA A 325 46.28 -11.85 18.52
C ALA A 325 46.79 -10.43 18.68
N SER A 326 46.56 -9.85 19.87
CA SER A 326 47.25 -8.63 20.34
C SER A 326 47.42 -7.52 19.29
N GLY A 327 46.34 -7.13 18.59
CA GLY A 327 46.35 -6.10 17.54
C GLY A 327 46.08 -6.63 16.14
N TRP A 328 45.91 -7.95 15.99
CA TRP A 328 45.58 -8.64 14.74
C TRP A 328 44.43 -9.62 14.95
N GLN A 329 43.59 -9.83 13.93
CA GLN A 329 42.73 -11.01 13.81
C GLN A 329 43.50 -12.12 13.12
N SER A 330 43.38 -13.35 13.63
CA SER A 330 43.95 -14.55 13.03
C SER A 330 42.83 -15.52 12.66
N TYR A 331 42.78 -15.92 11.40
CA TYR A 331 41.74 -16.78 10.84
C TYR A 331 42.20 -18.24 10.80
N GLN A 332 41.33 -19.17 11.21
CA GLN A 332 41.69 -20.60 11.34
C GLN A 332 41.82 -21.32 9.99
N ASP A 333 41.17 -20.81 8.94
CA ASP A 333 40.96 -21.54 7.68
C ASP A 333 42.10 -21.40 6.64
N GLY A 334 43.25 -20.82 6.99
CA GLY A 334 44.40 -20.78 6.09
C GLY A 334 45.73 -20.30 6.68
N SER A 335 46.79 -21.12 6.49
CA SER A 335 48.25 -20.83 6.57
C SER A 335 48.69 -19.56 7.32
N GLY A 336 48.27 -19.40 8.59
CA GLY A 336 48.75 -18.32 9.47
C GLY A 336 48.53 -16.90 8.95
N GLU A 337 47.34 -16.57 8.46
CA GLU A 337 46.98 -15.18 8.12
C GLU A 337 46.76 -14.33 9.37
N TYR A 338 47.25 -13.10 9.31
CA TYR A 338 46.94 -12.02 10.26
C TYR A 338 46.42 -10.81 9.50
N SER A 339 45.31 -10.24 9.93
CA SER A 339 44.78 -9.00 9.36
C SER A 339 44.16 -8.08 10.41
N HIS A 340 44.02 -6.79 10.11
CA HIS A 340 43.19 -5.89 10.92
C HIS A 340 42.65 -4.71 10.10
N ASP A 341 41.37 -4.40 10.28
CA ASP A 341 40.72 -3.22 9.73
C ASP A 341 40.91 -2.00 10.64
N GLY A 342 41.29 -0.87 10.05
CA GLY A 342 41.33 0.42 10.73
C GLY A 342 40.23 1.32 10.23
N SER A 343 39.42 1.90 11.12
CA SER A 343 38.42 2.89 10.77
C SER A 343 38.44 4.04 11.77
N ASN A 344 38.48 5.27 11.25
CA ASN A 344 38.18 6.52 11.93
C ASN A 344 36.99 7.21 11.20
N PRO A 345 36.41 8.31 11.67
CA PRO A 345 35.20 8.87 11.06
C PRO A 345 35.31 9.31 9.59
N ASN A 346 36.53 9.55 9.10
CA ASN A 346 36.85 10.07 7.75
C ASN A 346 38.04 9.37 7.07
N PHE A 347 38.57 8.30 7.65
CA PHE A 347 39.67 7.49 7.12
C PHE A 347 39.41 5.99 7.34
N SER A 348 39.96 5.15 6.48
CA SER A 348 40.10 3.72 6.79
C SER A 348 41.44 3.17 6.31
N SER A 349 41.85 2.05 6.91
CA SER A 349 43.00 1.28 6.48
C SER A 349 42.69 -0.21 6.58
N HIS A 350 43.45 -1.02 5.87
CA HIS A 350 43.46 -2.47 6.04
C HIS A 350 44.90 -2.96 5.93
N MET A 351 45.28 -3.91 6.78
CA MET A 351 46.55 -4.62 6.68
C MET A 351 46.28 -6.12 6.77
N VAL A 352 46.93 -6.89 5.90
CA VAL A 352 46.91 -8.36 5.90
C VAL A 352 48.30 -8.88 5.59
N PHE A 353 48.78 -9.88 6.33
CA PHE A 353 50.06 -10.51 6.09
C PHE A 353 50.09 -11.98 6.47
N ARG A 354 51.00 -12.72 5.83
CA ARG A 354 51.23 -14.15 6.01
C ARG A 354 52.74 -14.37 6.25
N PRO A 355 53.18 -14.53 7.51
CA PRO A 355 54.60 -14.68 7.83
C PRO A 355 55.28 -15.86 7.12
N GLU A 356 54.60 -17.01 7.01
CA GLU A 356 55.12 -18.22 6.36
C GLU A 356 55.33 -18.03 4.85
N GLU A 357 54.38 -17.37 4.18
CA GLU A 357 54.44 -17.07 2.74
C GLU A 357 55.25 -15.79 2.42
N LYS A 358 55.77 -15.11 3.45
CA LYS A 358 56.54 -13.87 3.36
C LYS A 358 55.87 -12.78 2.51
N MET A 359 54.56 -12.65 2.64
CA MET A 359 53.75 -11.68 1.89
C MET A 359 52.87 -10.81 2.80
N GLY A 360 52.68 -9.55 2.43
CA GLY A 360 51.77 -8.65 3.13
C GLY A 360 51.29 -7.50 2.25
N VAL A 361 50.12 -6.97 2.57
CA VAL A 361 49.45 -5.88 1.88
C VAL A 361 48.99 -4.87 2.93
N ALA A 362 49.20 -3.58 2.66
CA ALA A 362 48.58 -2.49 3.42
C ALA A 362 47.91 -1.51 2.46
N VAL A 363 46.70 -1.09 2.83
CA VAL A 363 45.84 -0.15 2.09
C VAL A 363 45.48 0.97 3.06
N LEU A 364 45.69 2.22 2.66
CA LEU A 364 45.35 3.42 3.44
C LEU A 364 44.43 4.30 2.59
N ALA A 365 43.24 4.66 3.07
CA ALA A 365 42.20 5.35 2.30
C ALA A 365 41.67 6.59 3.02
N ASN A 366 41.42 7.66 2.27
CA ASN A 366 40.91 8.93 2.80
C ASN A 366 39.39 9.01 2.93
N LEU A 367 38.72 7.87 3.04
CA LEU A 367 37.31 7.76 3.35
C LEU A 367 37.10 6.47 4.16
N ASN A 368 36.24 6.50 5.18
CA ASN A 368 35.91 5.30 5.94
C ASN A 368 34.99 4.39 5.12
N SER A 369 35.53 3.28 4.59
CA SER A 369 34.77 2.33 3.77
C SER A 369 35.21 0.90 3.96
N SER A 370 34.24 -0.02 3.96
CA SER A 370 34.49 -1.48 3.93
C SER A 370 35.17 -1.93 2.64
N TYR A 371 35.16 -1.13 1.57
CA TYR A 371 35.90 -1.44 0.34
C TYR A 371 37.43 -1.41 0.56
N THR A 372 37.94 -0.69 1.57
CA THR A 372 39.37 -0.72 1.94
C THR A 372 39.82 -2.12 2.37
N HIS A 373 38.98 -2.83 3.14
CA HIS A 373 39.17 -4.25 3.47
C HIS A 373 39.18 -5.12 2.22
N THR A 374 38.13 -5.01 1.40
CA THR A 374 37.98 -5.79 0.15
C THR A 374 39.17 -5.60 -0.79
N ILE A 375 39.72 -4.38 -0.87
CA ILE A 375 40.92 -4.10 -1.66
C ILE A 375 42.13 -4.84 -1.09
N GLY A 376 42.38 -4.74 0.21
CA GLY A 376 43.53 -5.39 0.85
C GLY A 376 43.49 -6.92 0.73
N GLN A 377 42.35 -7.51 1.08
CA GLN A 377 42.12 -8.95 0.98
C GLN A 377 42.06 -9.44 -0.48
N GLY A 378 41.52 -8.64 -1.40
CA GLY A 378 41.49 -9.00 -2.83
C GLY A 378 42.87 -8.96 -3.48
N VAL A 379 43.69 -7.97 -3.16
CA VAL A 379 45.10 -7.95 -3.58
C VAL A 379 45.86 -9.14 -2.94
N ALA A 380 45.62 -9.48 -1.68
CA ALA A 380 46.20 -10.66 -1.05
C ALA A 380 45.79 -11.99 -1.75
N LYS A 381 44.53 -12.14 -2.16
CA LYS A 381 44.06 -13.30 -2.96
C LYS A 381 44.69 -13.35 -4.34
N LEU A 382 44.77 -12.23 -5.06
CA LEU A 382 45.42 -12.14 -6.37
C LEU A 382 46.89 -12.58 -6.31
N LEU A 383 47.62 -12.20 -5.25
CA LEU A 383 49.01 -12.59 -5.01
C LEU A 383 49.21 -14.09 -4.70
N GLN A 384 48.14 -14.77 -4.28
CA GLN A 384 48.06 -16.23 -4.09
C GLN A 384 47.55 -16.95 -5.37
N GLY A 385 47.29 -16.23 -6.48
CA GLY A 385 46.72 -16.79 -7.70
C GLY A 385 45.24 -17.16 -7.59
N LYS A 386 44.51 -16.58 -6.63
CA LYS A 386 43.07 -16.80 -6.42
C LYS A 386 42.28 -15.60 -6.95
N GLU A 387 41.13 -15.87 -7.58
CA GLU A 387 40.21 -14.81 -8.02
C GLU A 387 39.57 -14.10 -6.80
N PRO A 388 39.52 -12.75 -6.77
CA PRO A 388 38.99 -11.99 -5.65
C PRO A 388 37.45 -11.87 -5.73
N THR A 389 36.73 -12.93 -5.34
CA THR A 389 35.27 -12.87 -5.17
C THR A 389 34.87 -12.30 -3.81
N PHE A 390 34.22 -11.14 -3.81
CA PHE A 390 33.72 -10.46 -2.61
C PHE A 390 32.38 -9.77 -2.87
N HIS A 391 31.46 -9.84 -1.92
CA HIS A 391 30.23 -9.03 -1.88
C HIS A 391 30.33 -8.00 -0.75
N THR A 392 31.02 -6.89 -1.01
CA THR A 392 31.24 -5.82 -0.03
C THR A 392 29.91 -5.17 0.40
N ARG A 393 29.55 -5.29 1.68
CA ARG A 393 28.42 -4.57 2.29
C ARG A 393 28.95 -3.39 3.12
N ASP A 394 29.05 -2.23 2.49
CA ASP A 394 29.44 -0.99 3.17
C ASP A 394 28.24 -0.35 3.88
N ILE A 395 28.27 -0.32 5.21
CA ILE A 395 27.17 0.15 6.06
C ILE A 395 26.89 1.63 5.84
N TYR A 396 27.92 2.48 5.76
CA TYR A 396 27.72 3.92 5.62
C TYR A 396 27.22 4.30 4.22
N LYS A 397 27.71 3.64 3.17
CA LYS A 397 27.18 3.78 1.80
C LYS A 397 25.71 3.36 1.71
N ASN A 398 25.34 2.25 2.34
CA ASN A 398 23.96 1.78 2.37
C ASN A 398 23.04 2.74 3.13
N ILE A 399 23.50 3.27 4.28
CA ILE A 399 22.79 4.29 5.05
C ILE A 399 22.59 5.57 4.22
N ASP A 400 23.63 6.07 3.54
CA ASP A 400 23.54 7.29 2.73
C ASP A 400 22.53 7.13 1.58
N SER A 401 22.60 6.01 0.86
CA SER A 401 21.71 5.69 -0.25
C SER A 401 20.25 5.52 0.20
N PHE A 402 20.02 4.78 1.29
CA PHE A 402 18.69 4.60 1.87
C PHE A 402 18.10 5.92 2.35
N SER A 403 18.87 6.70 3.11
CA SER A 403 18.44 7.98 3.68
C SER A 403 18.13 9.02 2.59
N PHE A 404 18.98 9.09 1.55
CA PHE A 404 18.73 9.92 0.38
C PHE A 404 17.43 9.52 -0.34
N THR A 405 17.20 8.22 -0.54
CA THR A 405 15.98 7.70 -1.16
C THR A 405 14.73 8.04 -0.34
N VAL A 406 14.80 7.91 1.00
CA VAL A 406 13.73 8.34 1.91
C VAL A 406 13.44 9.83 1.75
N MET A 407 14.46 10.70 1.72
CA MET A 407 14.27 12.14 1.51
C MET A 407 13.60 12.46 0.16
N VAL A 408 14.01 11.80 -0.93
CA VAL A 408 13.42 11.97 -2.26
C VAL A 408 11.93 11.60 -2.29
N LEU A 409 11.50 10.61 -1.50
CA LEU A 409 10.09 10.22 -1.38
C LEU A 409 9.28 11.12 -0.42
N VAL A 410 9.91 11.55 0.68
CA VAL A 410 9.23 12.28 1.77
C VAL A 410 9.08 13.78 1.47
N ILE A 411 10.02 14.42 0.76
CA ILE A 411 9.93 15.85 0.44
C ILE A 411 8.69 16.17 -0.44
N PRO A 412 8.38 15.45 -1.53
CA PRO A 412 7.15 15.64 -2.29
C PRO A 412 5.89 15.41 -1.45
N PHE A 413 5.93 14.46 -0.51
CA PHE A 413 4.83 14.20 0.42
C PHE A 413 4.58 15.38 1.39
N ILE A 414 5.65 15.99 1.92
CA ILE A 414 5.58 17.21 2.73
C ILE A 414 4.92 18.34 1.92
N CYS A 415 5.42 18.62 0.72
CA CYS A 415 4.86 19.67 -0.15
C CYS A 415 3.37 19.44 -0.50
N THR A 416 3.01 18.18 -0.77
CA THR A 416 1.62 17.78 -1.05
C THR A 416 0.73 17.98 0.18
N THR A 417 1.20 17.57 1.35
CA THR A 417 0.48 17.71 2.63
C THR A 417 0.27 19.18 2.99
N LEU A 418 1.31 20.02 2.85
CA LEU A 418 1.20 21.48 3.04
C LEU A 418 0.18 22.10 2.07
N THR A 419 0.14 21.65 0.82
CA THR A 419 -0.87 22.10 -0.16
C THR A 419 -2.29 21.75 0.29
N PHE A 420 -2.53 20.52 0.78
CA PHE A 420 -3.84 20.13 1.31
C PHE A 420 -4.22 20.83 2.62
N ILE A 421 -3.25 21.16 3.49
CA ILE A 421 -3.47 22.02 4.66
C ILE A 421 -3.89 23.42 4.20
N GLY A 422 -3.19 24.02 3.24
CA GLY A 422 -3.53 25.32 2.65
C GLY A 422 -4.94 25.36 2.05
N ILE A 423 -5.32 24.33 1.28
CA ILE A 423 -6.68 24.16 0.75
C ILE A 423 -7.71 24.06 1.89
N THR A 424 -7.40 23.32 2.96
CA THR A 424 -8.29 23.15 4.12
C THR A 424 -8.50 24.47 4.87
N LEU A 425 -7.44 25.24 5.10
CA LEU A 425 -7.49 26.57 5.71
C LEU A 425 -8.27 27.57 4.83
N TYR A 426 -8.06 27.55 3.51
CA TYR A 426 -8.81 28.38 2.56
C TYR A 426 -10.31 28.07 2.56
N GLN A 427 -10.69 26.79 2.63
CA GLN A 427 -12.09 26.36 2.77
C GLN A 427 -12.71 26.78 4.11
N LEU A 428 -11.92 26.78 5.19
CA LEU A 428 -12.34 27.27 6.50
C LEU A 428 -12.61 28.79 6.47
N LEU A 429 -11.70 29.57 5.87
CA LEU A 429 -11.86 31.02 5.65
C LEU A 429 -13.11 31.34 4.81
N ARG A 430 -13.42 30.52 3.79
CA ARG A 430 -14.66 30.63 2.99
C ARG A 430 -15.92 30.06 3.67
N LYS A 431 -15.85 29.66 4.94
CA LYS A 431 -16.97 29.04 5.72
C LYS A 431 -17.59 27.80 5.05
N GLN A 432 -16.81 27.06 4.26
CA GLN A 432 -17.24 25.82 3.57
C GLN A 432 -17.08 24.57 4.45
N ARG A 433 -16.40 24.72 5.59
CA ARG A 433 -16.23 23.71 6.65
C ARG A 433 -16.84 24.23 7.94
N TYR A 434 -17.39 23.32 8.75
CA TYR A 434 -18.11 23.65 9.98
C TYR A 434 -17.50 22.88 11.15
N LEU A 435 -17.56 23.46 12.35
CA LEU A 435 -17.08 22.79 13.56
C LEU A 435 -17.97 21.57 13.88
N GLU A 436 -17.37 20.39 13.94
CA GLU A 436 -18.04 19.16 14.35
C GLU A 436 -18.29 19.14 15.86
N LYS A 437 -19.51 18.80 16.29
CA LYS A 437 -19.90 18.82 17.72
C LYS A 437 -19.64 17.52 18.48
N LYS A 438 -19.25 16.43 17.79
CA LYS A 438 -19.03 15.12 18.40
C LYS A 438 -17.67 15.06 19.13
N PRO A 439 -17.61 14.72 20.43
CA PRO A 439 -16.36 14.72 21.20
C PRO A 439 -15.32 13.72 20.66
N THR A 440 -15.77 12.63 20.05
CA THR A 440 -14.91 11.63 19.39
C THR A 440 -14.09 12.20 18.23
N LYS A 441 -14.60 13.23 17.54
CA LYS A 441 -13.89 13.93 16.46
C LYS A 441 -13.20 15.22 16.95
N LEU A 442 -13.81 15.94 17.90
CA LEU A 442 -13.29 17.22 18.39
C LEU A 442 -12.11 17.07 19.37
N VAL A 443 -12.08 16.00 20.16
CA VAL A 443 -10.99 15.69 21.12
C VAL A 443 -10.32 14.36 20.81
N GLY A 444 -11.11 13.32 20.51
CA GLY A 444 -10.59 11.96 20.30
C GLY A 444 -9.62 11.83 19.14
N ALA A 445 -9.99 12.32 17.94
CA ALA A 445 -9.12 12.25 16.77
C ALA A 445 -7.81 13.06 16.92
N PRO A 446 -7.82 14.32 17.39
CA PRO A 446 -6.58 15.07 17.66
C PRO A 446 -5.68 14.37 18.69
N LEU A 447 -6.22 13.97 19.84
CA LEU A 447 -5.45 13.29 20.89
C LEU A 447 -4.77 12.02 20.35
N PHE A 448 -5.48 11.26 19.52
CA PHE A 448 -4.97 10.04 18.89
C PHE A 448 -3.88 10.31 17.85
N SER A 449 -4.05 11.32 16.99
CA SER A 449 -3.02 11.72 16.01
C SER A 449 -1.75 12.26 16.68
N TRP A 450 -1.88 13.05 17.75
CA TRP A 450 -0.72 13.59 18.47
C TRP A 450 -0.03 12.54 19.36
N MET A 451 -0.78 11.60 19.96
CA MET A 451 -0.20 10.43 20.62
C MET A 451 0.63 9.58 19.64
N PHE A 452 0.11 9.35 18.43
CA PHE A 452 0.86 8.67 17.37
C PHE A 452 2.15 9.41 16.97
N ALA A 453 2.08 10.73 16.76
CA ALA A 453 3.25 11.54 16.45
C ALA A 453 4.31 11.50 17.58
N LEU A 454 3.88 11.44 18.84
CA LEU A 454 4.76 11.28 19.99
C LEU A 454 5.46 9.91 20.00
N VAL A 455 4.71 8.80 19.86
CA VAL A 455 5.33 7.46 19.85
C VAL A 455 6.24 7.28 18.64
N ALA A 456 5.85 7.76 17.46
CA ALA A 456 6.69 7.75 16.27
C ALA A 456 7.95 8.61 16.45
N GLY A 457 7.86 9.77 17.11
CA GLY A 457 9.00 10.60 17.48
C GLY A 457 9.98 9.89 18.43
N VAL A 458 9.47 9.17 19.43
CA VAL A 458 10.30 8.33 20.32
C VAL A 458 10.97 7.19 19.53
N GLY A 459 10.23 6.52 18.64
CA GLY A 459 10.81 5.50 17.75
C GLY A 459 11.88 6.04 16.81
N LEU A 460 11.73 7.26 16.28
CA LEU A 460 12.78 7.91 15.50
C LEU A 460 13.99 8.31 16.35
N TYR A 461 13.77 8.72 17.60
CA TYR A 461 14.86 9.06 18.53
C TYR A 461 15.70 7.84 18.94
N GLN A 462 15.10 6.66 19.07
CA GLN A 462 15.76 5.39 19.44
C GLN A 462 16.52 4.71 18.27
N ILE A 463 16.69 5.36 17.12
CA ILE A 463 17.43 4.76 15.99
C ILE A 463 18.90 4.42 16.36
N PRO A 464 19.67 5.29 17.05
CA PRO A 464 21.04 4.98 17.43
C PRO A 464 21.15 3.79 18.39
N THR A 465 20.26 3.68 19.36
CA THR A 465 20.32 2.59 20.34
C THR A 465 20.07 1.23 19.69
N VAL A 466 19.04 1.13 18.84
CA VAL A 466 18.61 -0.16 18.27
C VAL A 466 19.38 -0.59 17.01
N PHE A 467 19.90 0.36 16.23
CA PHE A 467 20.65 0.09 14.98
C PHE A 467 22.15 0.37 15.06
N PHE A 468 22.64 1.01 16.13
CA PHE A 468 24.06 1.27 16.36
C PHE A 468 24.50 0.82 17.77
N SER A 469 23.94 -0.27 18.29
CA SER A 469 24.40 -0.94 19.53
C SER A 469 24.58 0.03 20.72
N ASP A 470 23.50 0.69 21.13
CA ASP A 470 23.45 1.66 22.25
C ASP A 470 24.31 2.92 22.11
N LEU A 471 24.85 3.20 20.92
CA LEU A 471 25.57 4.44 20.65
C LEU A 471 24.66 5.68 20.61
N SER A 472 25.24 6.85 20.90
CA SER A 472 24.51 8.12 20.99
C SER A 472 24.30 8.82 19.64
N TRP A 473 23.35 9.75 19.57
CA TRP A 473 23.19 10.63 18.41
C TRP A 473 24.43 11.47 18.10
N GLU A 474 25.26 11.82 19.09
CA GLU A 474 26.51 12.56 18.84
C GLU A 474 27.54 11.66 18.15
N PHE A 475 27.68 10.40 18.56
CA PHE A 475 28.49 9.42 17.84
C PHE A 475 27.99 9.22 16.40
N VAL A 476 26.67 9.03 16.22
CA VAL A 476 26.07 8.84 14.88
C VAL A 476 26.30 10.05 13.98
N LYS A 477 26.22 11.29 14.47
CA LYS A 477 26.57 12.49 13.67
C LYS A 477 28.04 12.46 13.21
N VAL A 478 28.95 12.03 14.07
CA VAL A 478 30.40 11.98 13.76
C VAL A 478 30.71 10.87 12.76
N TRP A 479 30.13 9.68 12.90
CA TRP A 479 30.45 8.51 12.06
C TRP A 479 29.54 8.34 10.84
N ALA A 480 28.21 8.38 11.02
CA ALA A 480 27.25 8.08 9.95
C ALA A 480 26.98 9.29 9.02
N PRO A 481 26.65 9.07 7.73
CA PRO A 481 26.36 10.11 6.75
C PRO A 481 25.37 11.20 7.24
N PRO A 482 25.55 12.47 6.85
CA PRO A 482 24.67 13.56 7.27
C PRO A 482 23.24 13.41 6.71
N THR A 483 23.06 12.63 5.66
CA THR A 483 21.74 12.28 5.11
C THR A 483 20.88 11.49 6.09
N LEU A 484 21.45 10.69 7.00
CA LEU A 484 20.68 9.90 7.97
C LEU A 484 19.85 10.79 8.91
N TRP A 485 20.49 11.73 9.60
CA TRP A 485 19.77 12.59 10.55
C TRP A 485 18.83 13.56 9.82
N LEU A 486 19.19 14.03 8.62
CA LEU A 486 18.30 14.82 7.75
C LEU A 486 17.07 14.03 7.31
N ALA A 487 17.22 12.75 6.94
CA ALA A 487 16.10 11.88 6.60
C ALA A 487 15.17 11.67 7.79
N VAL A 488 15.72 11.41 8.98
CA VAL A 488 14.94 11.25 10.23
C VAL A 488 14.12 12.51 10.55
N TRP A 489 14.71 13.70 10.45
CA TRP A 489 13.95 14.95 10.61
C TRP A 489 12.88 15.15 9.53
N SER A 490 13.17 14.80 8.27
CA SER A 490 12.18 14.90 7.18
C SER A 490 10.96 14.00 7.44
N VAL A 491 11.18 12.76 7.90
CA VAL A 491 10.12 11.81 8.27
C VAL A 491 9.33 12.33 9.47
N PHE A 492 9.99 12.87 10.49
CA PHE A 492 9.31 13.44 11.66
C PHE A 492 8.42 14.64 11.28
N ILE A 493 8.93 15.58 10.48
CA ILE A 493 8.17 16.73 9.96
C ILE A 493 6.98 16.26 9.12
N ALA A 494 7.16 15.26 8.26
CA ALA A 494 6.08 14.66 7.47
C ALA A 494 4.96 14.08 8.34
N ILE A 495 5.32 13.35 9.41
CA ILE A 495 4.36 12.79 10.38
C ILE A 495 3.59 13.90 11.09
N LEU A 496 4.29 14.94 11.59
CA LEU A 496 3.67 16.07 12.28
C LEU A 496 2.67 16.81 11.39
N LEU A 497 3.06 17.13 10.15
CA LEU A 497 2.20 17.81 9.17
C LEU A 497 0.99 16.96 8.79
N PHE A 498 1.16 15.64 8.61
CA PHE A 498 0.04 14.76 8.30
C PHE A 498 -0.92 14.60 9.49
N CYS A 499 -0.40 14.53 10.72
CA CYS A 499 -1.21 14.53 11.94
C CYS A 499 -1.99 15.84 12.13
N LEU A 500 -1.38 16.97 11.79
CA LEU A 500 -2.05 18.28 11.74
C LEU A 500 -3.18 18.30 10.68
N TYR A 501 -2.92 17.78 9.48
CA TYR A 501 -3.93 17.67 8.42
C TYR A 501 -5.12 16.77 8.82
N LEU A 502 -4.86 15.61 9.43
CA LEU A 502 -5.90 14.73 9.97
C LEU A 502 -6.69 15.40 11.11
N THR A 503 -6.01 16.13 11.99
CA THR A 503 -6.62 16.93 13.06
C THR A 503 -7.58 17.98 12.50
N LEU A 504 -7.12 18.79 11.54
CA LEU A 504 -7.92 19.85 10.91
C LEU A 504 -9.16 19.28 10.19
N THR A 505 -8.99 18.21 9.42
CA THR A 505 -10.09 17.59 8.66
C THR A 505 -11.06 16.77 9.54
N ALA A 506 -10.64 16.33 10.73
CA ALA A 506 -11.52 15.70 11.72
C ALA A 506 -12.40 16.72 12.48
N ILE A 507 -11.81 17.85 12.90
CA ILE A 507 -12.49 18.94 13.62
C ILE A 507 -13.41 19.74 12.67
N PHE A 508 -12.95 19.99 11.43
CA PHE A 508 -13.63 20.81 10.42
C PHE A 508 -13.94 20.02 9.14
N PRO A 509 -14.88 19.05 9.17
CA PRO A 509 -15.28 18.32 7.96
C PRO A 509 -15.99 19.21 6.94
N ALA A 510 -15.78 18.95 5.64
CA ALA A 510 -16.57 19.57 4.57
C ALA A 510 -17.75 18.68 4.15
N GLN A 511 -18.87 19.29 3.71
CA GLN A 511 -20.12 18.58 3.39
C GLN A 511 -20.02 17.57 2.22
N LYS A 512 -19.09 17.76 1.27
CA LYS A 512 -18.91 16.88 0.09
C LYS A 512 -17.42 16.56 -0.15
N GLU A 513 -16.69 16.21 0.90
CA GLU A 513 -15.25 15.96 0.80
C GLU A 513 -14.92 14.59 0.18
N LYS A 514 -14.45 14.59 -1.08
CA LYS A 514 -13.86 13.41 -1.73
C LYS A 514 -12.45 13.16 -1.18
N SER A 515 -12.38 12.53 -0.01
CA SER A 515 -11.20 12.40 0.85
C SER A 515 -10.17 11.37 0.36
N TRP A 516 -9.81 11.40 -0.93
CA TRP A 516 -8.90 10.42 -1.57
C TRP A 516 -7.45 10.53 -1.09
N PHE A 517 -6.95 11.74 -0.83
CA PHE A 517 -5.57 11.95 -0.38
C PHE A 517 -5.24 11.21 0.94
N PRO A 518 -5.96 11.44 2.07
CA PRO A 518 -5.69 10.69 3.29
C PRO A 518 -5.94 9.19 3.14
N LEU A 519 -6.88 8.76 2.28
CA LEU A 519 -7.09 7.33 2.00
C LEU A 519 -5.87 6.69 1.34
N MET A 520 -5.27 7.32 0.33
CA MET A 520 -4.05 6.80 -0.32
C MET A 520 -2.88 6.76 0.67
N VAL A 521 -2.64 7.85 1.40
CA VAL A 521 -1.53 7.95 2.37
C VAL A 521 -1.67 6.90 3.47
N LEU A 522 -2.87 6.77 4.06
CA LEU A 522 -3.10 5.78 5.11
C LEU A 522 -3.05 4.35 4.57
N SER A 523 -3.46 4.08 3.32
CA SER A 523 -3.31 2.74 2.73
C SER A 523 -1.84 2.34 2.58
N ILE A 524 -0.99 3.28 2.12
CA ILE A 524 0.47 3.09 2.07
C ILE A 524 1.05 2.90 3.47
N THR A 525 0.66 3.74 4.42
CA THR A 525 1.07 3.68 5.82
C THR A 525 0.69 2.34 6.48
N SER A 526 -0.49 1.79 6.15
CA SER A 526 -0.95 0.50 6.65
C SER A 526 -0.08 -0.65 6.14
N GLY A 527 0.24 -0.66 4.84
CA GLY A 527 1.13 -1.66 4.24
C GLY A 527 2.57 -1.56 4.78
N PHE A 528 3.09 -0.34 4.96
CA PHE A 528 4.39 -0.12 5.59
C PHE A 528 4.42 -0.56 7.05
N GLY A 529 3.41 -0.21 7.85
CA GLY A 529 3.30 -0.66 9.25
C GLY A 529 3.26 -2.17 9.37
N ASN A 530 2.58 -2.85 8.45
CA ASN A 530 2.57 -4.31 8.39
C ASN A 530 3.95 -4.88 8.01
N ALA A 531 4.60 -4.33 6.98
CA ALA A 531 5.95 -4.73 6.58
C ALA A 531 7.00 -4.49 7.68
N LEU A 532 6.85 -3.41 8.45
CA LEU A 532 7.69 -3.12 9.62
C LEU A 532 7.53 -4.18 10.71
N ILE A 533 6.31 -4.67 10.98
CA ILE A 533 6.09 -5.79 11.91
C ILE A 533 6.84 -7.05 11.42
N ILE A 534 6.73 -7.39 10.14
CA ILE A 534 7.43 -8.55 9.55
C ILE A 534 8.95 -8.39 9.71
N PHE A 535 9.49 -7.22 9.35
CA PHE A 535 10.92 -6.91 9.45
C PHE A 535 11.43 -7.11 10.88
N ILE A 536 10.74 -6.56 11.88
CA ILE A 536 11.16 -6.61 13.27
C ILE A 536 11.09 -8.02 13.84
N VAL A 537 10.07 -8.80 13.47
CA VAL A 537 9.97 -10.20 13.88
C VAL A 537 11.09 -11.03 13.23
N ASN A 538 11.40 -10.80 11.96
CA ASN A 538 12.51 -11.48 11.28
C ASN A 538 13.87 -11.13 11.90
N GLU A 539 14.10 -9.84 12.19
CA GLU A 539 15.29 -9.34 12.87
C GLU A 539 15.43 -9.94 14.28
N ALA A 540 14.35 -9.96 15.06
CA ALA A 540 14.33 -10.56 16.41
C ALA A 540 14.59 -12.08 16.40
N LEU A 541 14.25 -12.79 15.31
CA LEU A 541 14.55 -14.22 15.13
C LEU A 541 16.00 -14.49 14.69
N ASN A 542 16.70 -13.47 14.16
CA ASN A 542 18.09 -13.60 13.72
C ASN A 542 19.11 -13.12 14.76
N ARG A 543 18.72 -12.27 15.73
CA ARG A 543 19.59 -11.87 16.84
C ARG A 543 19.87 -13.04 17.80
N THR A 544 21.14 -13.27 18.10
CA THR A 544 21.63 -14.35 18.97
C THR A 544 21.75 -13.98 20.45
N ASP A 545 21.85 -12.69 20.77
CA ASP A 545 21.98 -12.17 22.13
C ASP A 545 20.60 -11.79 22.75
N GLN A 546 20.50 -11.78 24.08
CA GLN A 546 19.21 -11.63 24.79
C GLN A 546 18.56 -10.23 24.75
N SER A 547 19.14 -9.24 24.04
CA SER A 547 18.60 -7.87 23.92
C SER A 547 17.45 -7.75 22.92
N GLY A 548 16.38 -8.52 23.13
CA GLY A 548 15.13 -8.43 22.36
C GLY A 548 14.22 -7.26 22.78
N SER A 549 14.54 -6.58 23.89
CA SER A 549 13.75 -5.48 24.45
C SER A 549 13.59 -4.29 23.51
N ASP A 550 14.60 -4.00 22.71
CA ASP A 550 14.74 -2.70 22.06
C ASP A 550 13.98 -2.69 20.72
N LEU A 551 13.87 -3.87 20.10
CA LEU A 551 12.98 -4.16 18.98
C LEU A 551 11.49 -4.15 19.38
N PHE A 552 11.15 -4.44 20.63
CA PHE A 552 9.75 -4.50 21.08
C PHE A 552 9.03 -3.15 20.95
N LEU A 553 9.73 -2.02 21.19
CA LEU A 553 9.18 -0.68 20.97
C LEU A 553 8.75 -0.48 19.51
N TYR A 554 9.59 -0.88 18.56
CA TYR A 554 9.28 -0.77 17.14
C TYR A 554 8.16 -1.74 16.72
N PHE A 555 8.08 -2.93 17.32
CA PHE A 555 6.99 -3.88 17.06
C PHE A 555 5.64 -3.30 17.50
N VAL A 556 5.58 -2.71 18.68
CA VAL A 556 4.41 -1.99 19.22
C VAL A 556 4.06 -0.77 18.35
N LEU A 557 5.06 -0.02 17.88
CA LEU A 557 4.86 1.08 16.93
C LEU A 557 4.30 0.57 15.59
N GLY A 558 4.82 -0.52 15.03
CA GLY A 558 4.32 -1.16 13.81
C GLY A 558 2.86 -1.59 13.93
N ILE A 559 2.49 -2.22 15.04
CA ILE A 559 1.09 -2.57 15.35
C ILE A 559 0.22 -1.31 15.43
N MET A 560 0.67 -0.25 16.11
CA MET A 560 -0.07 1.01 16.13
C MET A 560 -0.25 1.59 14.74
N ILE A 561 0.82 1.72 13.94
CA ILE A 561 0.77 2.21 12.55
C ILE A 561 -0.29 1.42 11.75
N TYR A 562 -0.20 0.09 11.76
CA TYR A 562 -1.11 -0.81 11.04
C TYR A 562 -2.57 -0.65 11.49
N VAL A 563 -2.85 -0.81 12.79
CA VAL A 563 -4.22 -0.77 13.32
C VAL A 563 -4.85 0.62 13.14
N MET A 564 -4.08 1.69 13.32
CA MET A 564 -4.54 3.07 13.13
C MET A 564 -4.92 3.33 11.68
N ALA A 565 -4.01 3.06 10.75
CA ALA A 565 -4.22 3.27 9.34
C ALA A 565 -5.41 2.44 8.84
N GLN A 566 -5.44 1.14 9.16
CA GLN A 566 -6.49 0.23 8.75
C GLN A 566 -7.87 0.62 9.30
N LYS A 567 -7.96 1.07 10.57
CA LYS A 567 -9.21 1.53 11.18
C LYS A 567 -9.78 2.76 10.47
N VAL A 568 -8.94 3.75 10.16
CA VAL A 568 -9.36 4.98 9.47
C VAL A 568 -9.74 4.69 8.02
N VAL A 569 -8.93 3.93 7.28
CA VAL A 569 -9.18 3.52 5.89
C VAL A 569 -10.52 2.78 5.77
N ARG A 570 -10.72 1.71 6.55
CA ARG A 570 -11.98 0.94 6.54
C ARG A 570 -13.19 1.82 6.87
N THR A 571 -13.11 2.66 7.91
CA THR A 571 -14.23 3.53 8.32
C THR A 571 -14.61 4.54 7.22
N LYS A 572 -13.62 5.24 6.66
CA LYS A 572 -13.83 6.26 5.62
C LYS A 572 -14.39 5.68 4.34
N LEU A 573 -13.96 4.47 3.95
CA LEU A 573 -14.44 3.83 2.74
C LEU A 573 -15.84 3.23 2.88
N ILE A 574 -16.20 2.68 4.05
CA ILE A 574 -17.59 2.28 4.32
C ILE A 574 -18.54 3.48 4.17
N GLN A 575 -18.15 4.65 4.69
CA GLN A 575 -18.92 5.89 4.53
C GLN A 575 -18.99 6.34 3.07
N LEU A 576 -17.86 6.33 2.35
CA LEU A 576 -17.79 6.74 0.94
C LEU A 576 -18.67 5.85 0.06
N THR A 577 -18.57 4.52 0.17
CA THR A 577 -19.36 3.58 -0.62
C THR A 577 -20.85 3.74 -0.39
N ASN A 578 -21.30 3.82 0.87
CA ASN A 578 -22.73 3.98 1.16
C ASN A 578 -23.27 5.35 0.68
N THR A 579 -22.48 6.41 0.76
CA THR A 579 -22.85 7.73 0.21
C THR A 579 -22.96 7.68 -1.31
N LEU A 580 -21.98 7.07 -2.00
CA LEU A 580 -22.02 6.90 -3.46
C LEU A 580 -23.24 6.09 -3.93
N ILE A 581 -23.64 5.07 -3.16
CA ILE A 581 -24.82 4.25 -3.46
C ILE A 581 -26.12 5.02 -3.22
N TYR A 582 -26.20 5.79 -2.13
CA TYR A 582 -27.32 6.71 -1.90
C TYR A 582 -27.47 7.71 -3.06
N ASP A 583 -26.38 8.40 -3.42
CA ASP A 583 -26.36 9.36 -4.53
C ASP A 583 -26.78 8.71 -5.86
N LYS A 584 -26.31 7.48 -6.13
CA LYS A 584 -26.69 6.72 -7.34
C LYS A 584 -28.15 6.28 -7.32
N ARG A 585 -28.68 5.79 -6.19
CA ARG A 585 -30.10 5.43 -6.03
C ARG A 585 -31.01 6.65 -6.23
N MET A 586 -30.67 7.79 -5.65
CA MET A 586 -31.44 9.03 -5.82
C MET A 586 -31.35 9.59 -7.25
N ASN A 587 -30.19 9.49 -7.91
CA ASN A 587 -30.05 9.87 -9.32
C ASN A 587 -30.92 8.99 -10.24
N LEU A 588 -30.90 7.66 -10.05
CA LEU A 588 -31.75 6.72 -10.78
C LEU A 588 -33.24 6.99 -10.55
N LEU A 589 -33.64 7.20 -9.29
CA LEU A 589 -35.04 7.49 -8.92
C LEU A 589 -35.53 8.79 -9.58
N ASN A 590 -34.74 9.87 -9.51
CA ASN A 590 -35.09 11.12 -10.17
C ASN A 590 -35.21 10.94 -11.69
N LYS A 591 -34.28 10.22 -12.33
CA LYS A 591 -34.35 9.93 -13.76
C LYS A 591 -35.62 9.18 -14.15
N ILE A 592 -35.95 8.10 -13.43
CA ILE A 592 -37.17 7.33 -13.65
C ILE A 592 -38.42 8.22 -13.52
N LEU A 593 -38.51 9.04 -12.46
CA LEU A 593 -39.65 9.95 -12.26
C LEU A 593 -39.78 11.05 -13.32
N THR A 594 -38.67 11.45 -13.97
CA THR A 594 -38.64 12.41 -15.09
C THR A 594 -38.69 11.76 -16.49
N THR A 595 -38.94 10.45 -16.56
CA THR A 595 -39.05 9.73 -17.85
C THR A 595 -40.51 9.74 -18.31
N PRO A 596 -40.82 10.05 -19.59
CA PRO A 596 -42.18 10.02 -20.10
C PRO A 596 -42.87 8.66 -19.91
N TYR A 597 -44.17 8.66 -19.60
CA TYR A 597 -44.93 7.45 -19.28
C TYR A 597 -44.85 6.38 -20.38
N GLU A 598 -45.02 6.78 -21.63
CA GLU A 598 -44.86 5.92 -22.83
C GLU A 598 -43.58 5.07 -22.79
N ARG A 599 -42.46 5.67 -22.35
CA ARG A 599 -41.16 4.99 -22.29
C ARG A 599 -41.02 4.08 -21.07
N ILE A 600 -41.70 4.39 -19.97
CA ILE A 600 -41.77 3.50 -18.79
C ILE A 600 -42.62 2.27 -19.09
N GLU A 601 -43.73 2.44 -19.83
CA GLU A 601 -44.60 1.33 -20.26
C GLU A 601 -43.88 0.35 -21.20
N GLN A 602 -42.89 0.82 -21.97
CA GLN A 602 -41.99 0.00 -22.80
C GLN A 602 -40.86 -0.71 -22.01
N MET A 603 -40.74 -0.53 -20.68
CA MET A 603 -39.65 -1.13 -19.88
C MET A 603 -40.08 -2.38 -19.10
N GLU A 604 -39.24 -3.43 -19.18
CA GLU A 604 -39.29 -4.60 -18.27
C GLU A 604 -39.28 -4.16 -16.80
N THR A 605 -40.36 -4.44 -16.06
CA THR A 605 -40.50 -4.04 -14.65
C THR A 605 -39.44 -4.71 -13.75
N GLU A 606 -39.05 -5.94 -14.10
CA GLU A 606 -37.98 -6.73 -13.47
C GLU A 606 -36.63 -6.01 -13.54
N LYS A 607 -36.36 -5.33 -14.65
CA LYS A 607 -35.10 -4.62 -14.90
C LYS A 607 -34.97 -3.39 -14.01
N VAL A 608 -36.07 -2.67 -13.79
CA VAL A 608 -36.14 -1.53 -12.87
C VAL A 608 -35.89 -2.00 -11.43
N GLN A 609 -36.62 -3.03 -10.98
CA GLN A 609 -36.49 -3.57 -9.62
C GLN A 609 -35.09 -4.14 -9.33
N THR A 610 -34.54 -4.96 -10.24
CA THR A 610 -33.22 -5.57 -10.05
C THR A 610 -32.08 -4.55 -10.09
N THR A 611 -32.20 -3.48 -10.88
CA THR A 611 -31.20 -2.40 -10.93
C THR A 611 -31.23 -1.54 -9.67
N LEU A 612 -32.41 -1.10 -9.24
CA LEU A 612 -32.55 -0.24 -8.04
C LEU A 612 -32.15 -0.96 -6.75
N ASN A 613 -32.47 -2.25 -6.61
CA ASN A 613 -32.16 -3.01 -5.40
C ASN A 613 -30.84 -3.78 -5.50
N ASN A 614 -30.82 -4.87 -6.28
CA ASN A 614 -29.78 -5.90 -6.22
C ASN A 614 -28.41 -5.43 -6.74
N ASP A 615 -28.38 -4.67 -7.85
CA ASP A 615 -27.11 -4.21 -8.41
C ASP A 615 -26.48 -3.05 -7.61
N THR A 616 -27.28 -2.19 -7.00
CA THR A 616 -26.75 -1.15 -6.09
C THR A 616 -26.27 -1.73 -4.77
N GLU A 617 -26.94 -2.76 -4.24
CA GLU A 617 -26.51 -3.46 -3.03
C GLU A 617 -25.21 -4.25 -3.24
N ALA A 618 -25.07 -4.92 -4.39
CA ALA A 618 -23.84 -5.64 -4.76
C ALA A 618 -22.60 -4.71 -4.71
N ILE A 619 -22.71 -3.47 -5.20
CA ILE A 619 -21.63 -2.48 -5.11
C ILE A 619 -21.25 -2.19 -3.65
N SER A 620 -22.20 -2.19 -2.71
CA SER A 620 -21.90 -1.99 -1.28
C SER A 620 -21.12 -3.17 -0.71
N ASN A 621 -21.68 -4.36 -0.90
CA ASN A 621 -21.23 -5.58 -0.23
C ASN A 621 -19.82 -6.00 -0.71
N HIS A 622 -19.49 -5.77 -1.98
CA HIS A 622 -18.19 -6.16 -2.56
C HIS A 622 -17.09 -5.11 -2.37
N ALA A 623 -17.41 -3.83 -2.09
CA ALA A 623 -16.41 -2.78 -1.93
C ALA A 623 -15.41 -3.07 -0.79
N GLY A 624 -15.89 -3.55 0.36
CA GLY A 624 -15.05 -3.86 1.53
C GLY A 624 -13.93 -4.87 1.25
N ILE A 625 -14.21 -5.84 0.37
CA ILE A 625 -13.25 -6.89 -0.02
C ILE A 625 -12.20 -6.30 -0.98
N LEU A 626 -12.61 -5.46 -1.94
CA LEU A 626 -11.68 -4.77 -2.84
C LEU A 626 -10.67 -3.90 -2.12
N ILE A 627 -11.11 -3.22 -1.06
CA ILE A 627 -10.27 -2.36 -0.22
C ILE A 627 -9.24 -3.19 0.53
N THR A 628 -9.64 -4.36 1.02
CA THR A 628 -8.72 -5.31 1.68
C THR A 628 -7.68 -5.79 0.67
N GLY A 629 -8.09 -6.22 -0.53
CA GLY A 629 -7.17 -6.60 -1.61
C GLY A 629 -6.23 -5.48 -2.06
N LEU A 630 -6.66 -4.21 -2.09
CA LEU A 630 -5.79 -3.07 -2.39
C LEU A 630 -4.75 -2.83 -1.27
N THR A 631 -5.16 -2.91 0.00
CA THR A 631 -4.26 -2.75 1.15
C THR A 631 -3.23 -3.89 1.20
N ASP A 632 -3.66 -5.10 0.88
CA ASP A 632 -2.81 -6.28 0.85
C ASP A 632 -1.89 -6.30 -0.39
N SER A 633 -2.29 -5.67 -1.50
CA SER A 633 -1.40 -5.40 -2.64
C SER A 633 -0.25 -4.46 -2.27
N ILE A 634 -0.53 -3.42 -1.47
CA ILE A 634 0.51 -2.52 -0.95
C ILE A 634 1.44 -3.27 0.00
N THR A 635 0.90 -4.09 0.92
CA THR A 635 1.69 -4.96 1.81
C THR A 635 2.61 -5.87 1.00
N LEU A 636 2.09 -6.49 -0.07
CA LEU A 636 2.86 -7.35 -0.97
C LEU A 636 4.02 -6.60 -1.64
N VAL A 637 3.78 -5.38 -2.13
CA VAL A 637 4.84 -4.52 -2.70
C VAL A 637 5.90 -4.18 -1.65
N CYS A 638 5.51 -3.86 -0.41
CA CYS A 638 6.47 -3.60 0.66
C CYS A 638 7.31 -4.85 1.00
N CYS A 639 6.71 -6.05 1.01
CA CYS A 639 7.44 -7.31 1.20
C CYS A 639 8.43 -7.56 0.05
N LEU A 640 8.03 -7.30 -1.20
CA LEU A 640 8.91 -7.44 -2.36
C LEU A 640 10.08 -6.43 -2.31
N VAL A 641 9.84 -5.17 -1.93
CA VAL A 641 10.92 -4.19 -1.72
C VAL A 641 11.89 -4.68 -0.63
N TYR A 642 11.39 -5.22 0.48
CA TYR A 642 12.24 -5.80 1.54
C TYR A 642 13.08 -6.97 1.02
N LEU A 643 12.49 -7.91 0.28
CA LEU A 643 13.24 -9.00 -0.35
C LEU A 643 14.28 -8.51 -1.36
N GLY A 644 14.02 -7.41 -2.06
CA GLY A 644 14.98 -6.78 -2.98
C GLY A 644 16.16 -6.13 -2.28
N ILE A 645 15.95 -5.56 -1.08
CA ILE A 645 17.00 -5.01 -0.22
C ILE A 645 17.92 -6.13 0.29
N ILE A 646 17.39 -7.32 0.59
CA ILE A 646 18.18 -8.49 0.99
C ILE A 646 19.02 -9.01 -0.19
N ASN A 647 18.37 -9.38 -1.29
CA ASN A 647 19.02 -9.88 -2.51
C ASN A 647 18.11 -9.68 -3.76
N ILE A 648 18.63 -8.95 -4.75
CA ILE A 648 17.92 -8.63 -6.01
C ILE A 648 17.50 -9.86 -6.81
N TYR A 649 18.28 -10.95 -6.80
CA TYR A 649 17.94 -12.19 -7.49
C TYR A 649 16.79 -12.92 -6.80
N GLY A 650 16.74 -12.88 -5.47
CA GLY A 650 15.61 -13.41 -4.69
C GLY A 650 14.32 -12.64 -4.98
N LEU A 651 14.38 -11.32 -5.15
CA LEU A 651 13.24 -10.52 -5.62
C LEU A 651 12.78 -10.96 -7.03
N LEU A 652 13.70 -11.09 -8.00
CA LEU A 652 13.34 -11.49 -9.37
C LEU A 652 12.65 -12.87 -9.41
N ILE A 653 13.15 -13.84 -8.63
CA ILE A 653 12.52 -15.16 -8.51
C ILE A 653 11.15 -15.07 -7.83
N SER A 654 11.02 -14.25 -6.77
CA SER A 654 9.74 -13.98 -6.10
C SER A 654 8.69 -13.40 -7.06
N ILE A 655 9.09 -12.44 -7.90
CA ILE A 655 8.23 -11.85 -8.94
C ILE A 655 7.86 -12.90 -10.00
N ALA A 656 8.82 -13.67 -10.52
CA ALA A 656 8.56 -14.70 -11.53
C ALA A 656 7.55 -15.74 -11.03
N VAL A 657 7.69 -16.16 -9.77
CA VAL A 657 6.74 -17.03 -9.06
C VAL A 657 5.35 -16.40 -8.96
N ILE A 658 5.24 -15.15 -8.49
CA ILE A 658 3.93 -14.48 -8.30
C ILE A 658 3.24 -14.29 -9.66
N LEU A 659 4.00 -13.99 -10.72
CA LEU A 659 3.47 -13.89 -12.08
C LEU A 659 3.02 -15.25 -12.63
N ALA A 660 3.75 -16.34 -12.37
CA ALA A 660 3.32 -17.70 -12.73
C ALA A 660 2.03 -18.09 -11.98
N ALA A 661 1.95 -17.79 -10.68
CA ALA A 661 0.76 -17.98 -9.85
C ALA A 661 -0.44 -17.22 -10.40
N ALA A 662 -0.28 -15.91 -10.65
CA ALA A 662 -1.32 -15.04 -11.18
C ALA A 662 -1.77 -15.47 -12.58
N GLY A 663 -0.84 -15.92 -13.44
CA GLY A 663 -1.13 -16.44 -14.77
C GLY A 663 -1.99 -17.71 -14.73
N LEU A 664 -1.60 -18.70 -13.92
CA LEU A 664 -2.37 -19.93 -13.72
C LEU A 664 -3.76 -19.63 -13.13
N TYR A 665 -3.82 -18.76 -12.13
CA TYR A 665 -5.08 -18.32 -11.51
C TYR A 665 -6.00 -17.62 -12.50
N TYR A 666 -5.47 -16.73 -13.35
CA TYR A 666 -6.22 -16.02 -14.39
C TYR A 666 -6.82 -16.99 -15.42
N VAL A 667 -6.01 -17.93 -15.94
CA VAL A 667 -6.45 -18.94 -16.91
C VAL A 667 -7.53 -19.84 -16.33
N ALA A 668 -7.32 -20.37 -15.12
CA ALA A 668 -8.31 -21.23 -14.46
C ALA A 668 -9.61 -20.46 -14.14
N GLY A 669 -9.47 -19.23 -13.63
CA GLY A 669 -10.57 -18.35 -13.22
C GLY A 669 -11.44 -17.83 -14.37
N GLN A 670 -10.89 -17.65 -15.58
CA GLN A 670 -11.65 -17.21 -16.76
C GLN A 670 -12.86 -18.13 -17.04
N SER A 671 -12.66 -19.45 -16.89
CA SER A 671 -13.70 -20.44 -17.12
C SER A 671 -14.75 -20.52 -16.01
N ALA A 672 -14.44 -20.00 -14.82
CA ALA A 672 -15.36 -19.88 -13.70
C ALA A 672 -16.20 -18.58 -13.80
N ASN A 673 -15.57 -17.46 -14.20
CA ASN A 673 -16.25 -16.19 -14.46
C ASN A 673 -17.39 -16.32 -15.48
N LYS A 674 -17.18 -17.08 -16.58
CA LYS A 674 -18.21 -17.33 -17.60
C LYS A 674 -19.43 -18.08 -17.07
N LEU A 675 -19.25 -19.05 -16.16
CA LEU A 675 -20.37 -19.75 -15.51
C LEU A 675 -21.13 -18.83 -14.55
N TRP A 676 -20.42 -17.93 -13.88
CA TRP A 676 -21.03 -16.95 -12.98
C TRP A 676 -21.93 -15.95 -13.72
N GLU A 677 -21.48 -15.43 -14.86
CA GLU A 677 -22.29 -14.58 -15.74
C GLU A 677 -23.58 -15.30 -16.18
N GLN A 678 -23.48 -16.59 -16.56
CA GLN A 678 -24.65 -17.42 -16.86
C GLN A 678 -25.60 -17.54 -15.65
N THR A 679 -25.10 -17.84 -14.44
CA THR A 679 -25.97 -17.94 -13.24
C THR A 679 -26.71 -16.64 -12.91
N ARG A 680 -26.14 -15.47 -13.25
CA ARG A 680 -26.80 -14.18 -13.01
C ARG A 680 -27.94 -13.91 -14.00
N ASN A 681 -27.82 -14.38 -15.24
CA ASN A 681 -28.91 -14.30 -16.22
C ASN A 681 -30.07 -15.25 -15.88
N ILE A 682 -29.78 -16.48 -15.44
CA ILE A 682 -30.80 -17.44 -14.97
C ILE A 682 -31.56 -16.85 -13.75
N GLN A 683 -30.91 -16.03 -12.92
CA GLN A 683 -31.57 -15.35 -11.81
C GLN A 683 -32.68 -14.36 -12.27
N ASN A 684 -32.54 -13.71 -13.43
CA ASN A 684 -33.61 -12.86 -13.98
C ASN A 684 -34.81 -13.73 -14.43
N VAL A 685 -34.55 -14.88 -15.05
CA VAL A 685 -35.59 -15.85 -15.45
C VAL A 685 -36.36 -16.35 -14.22
N PHE A 686 -35.68 -16.59 -13.10
CA PHE A 686 -36.34 -16.92 -11.83
C PHE A 686 -37.26 -15.80 -11.32
N PHE A 687 -36.84 -14.53 -11.38
CA PHE A 687 -37.71 -13.41 -11.00
C PHE A 687 -38.95 -13.29 -11.90
N ARG A 688 -38.83 -13.57 -13.21
CA ARG A 688 -39.99 -13.66 -14.10
C ARG A 688 -40.96 -14.75 -13.64
N TYR A 689 -40.49 -15.98 -13.37
CA TYR A 689 -41.36 -17.04 -12.81
C TYR A 689 -42.01 -16.67 -11.47
N ILE A 690 -41.36 -15.86 -10.62
CA ILE A 690 -41.99 -15.34 -9.39
C ILE A 690 -43.12 -14.37 -9.72
N ASN A 691 -42.94 -13.46 -10.68
CA ASN A 691 -43.98 -12.54 -11.12
C ASN A 691 -45.14 -13.30 -11.79
N ASP A 692 -44.85 -14.27 -12.67
CA ASP A 692 -45.82 -15.13 -13.32
C ASP A 692 -46.63 -15.96 -12.31
N LEU A 693 -45.96 -16.50 -11.27
CA LEU A 693 -46.61 -17.26 -10.19
C LEU A 693 -47.56 -16.38 -9.37
N VAL A 694 -47.19 -15.13 -9.09
CA VAL A 694 -48.00 -14.20 -8.29
C VAL A 694 -49.18 -13.64 -9.10
N GLY A 695 -48.95 -13.20 -10.34
CA GLY A 695 -49.99 -12.67 -11.23
C GLY A 695 -50.93 -13.76 -11.77
N GLY A 696 -50.36 -14.87 -12.23
CA GLY A 696 -51.07 -16.02 -12.81
C GLY A 696 -51.62 -17.01 -11.78
N TYR A 697 -51.54 -16.75 -10.47
CA TYR A 697 -51.89 -17.72 -9.43
C TYR A 697 -53.31 -18.31 -9.57
N LYS A 698 -54.28 -17.50 -10.03
CA LYS A 698 -55.66 -17.94 -10.27
C LYS A 698 -55.74 -19.00 -11.37
N GLU A 699 -55.03 -18.77 -12.48
CA GLU A 699 -54.98 -19.66 -13.64
C GLU A 699 -54.33 -21.01 -13.27
N LEU A 700 -53.21 -20.95 -12.54
CA LEU A 700 -52.52 -22.12 -11.99
C LEU A 700 -53.39 -22.87 -10.96
N SER A 701 -54.24 -22.17 -10.21
CA SER A 701 -55.16 -22.80 -9.25
C SER A 701 -56.27 -23.60 -9.93
N MET A 702 -56.76 -23.12 -11.08
CA MET A 702 -57.87 -23.73 -11.83
C MET A 702 -57.46 -24.95 -12.66
N GLY A 703 -56.17 -25.10 -13.03
CA GLY A 703 -55.67 -26.23 -13.84
C GLY A 703 -54.56 -27.03 -13.15
N LYS A 704 -54.83 -28.27 -12.74
CA LYS A 704 -53.77 -29.14 -12.15
C LYS A 704 -52.65 -29.47 -13.16
N ALA A 705 -52.96 -29.65 -14.44
CA ALA A 705 -51.97 -29.82 -15.51
C ALA A 705 -51.09 -28.57 -15.67
N LYS A 706 -51.71 -27.40 -15.91
CA LYS A 706 -51.04 -26.09 -16.01
C LYS A 706 -50.10 -25.80 -14.84
N ARG A 707 -50.55 -26.04 -13.60
CA ARG A 707 -49.72 -25.92 -12.39
C ARG A 707 -48.54 -26.90 -12.35
N ASN A 708 -48.73 -28.13 -12.81
CA ASN A 708 -47.65 -29.11 -12.86
C ASN A 708 -46.61 -28.77 -13.94
N GLU A 709 -47.05 -28.31 -15.11
CA GLU A 709 -46.19 -27.81 -16.20
C GLU A 709 -45.40 -26.58 -15.76
N PHE A 710 -46.07 -25.54 -15.26
CA PHE A 710 -45.41 -24.35 -14.71
C PHE A 710 -44.43 -24.68 -13.59
N LYS A 711 -44.80 -25.61 -12.69
CA LYS A 711 -43.90 -26.09 -11.65
C LYS A 711 -42.68 -26.80 -12.24
N ALA A 712 -42.86 -27.64 -13.25
CA ALA A 712 -41.77 -28.36 -13.90
C ALA A 712 -40.78 -27.41 -14.61
N ASP A 713 -41.28 -26.38 -15.29
CA ASP A 713 -40.46 -25.33 -15.92
C ASP A 713 -39.68 -24.52 -14.87
N MET A 714 -40.34 -24.12 -13.78
CA MET A 714 -39.70 -23.42 -12.66
C MET A 714 -38.66 -24.31 -11.97
N GLU A 715 -38.95 -25.60 -11.76
CA GLU A 715 -38.03 -26.60 -11.21
C GLU A 715 -36.83 -26.82 -12.14
N ALA A 716 -37.03 -26.87 -13.46
CA ALA A 716 -35.95 -26.99 -14.45
C ALA A 716 -35.03 -25.77 -14.43
N SER A 717 -35.58 -24.55 -14.38
CA SER A 717 -34.80 -23.32 -14.24
C SER A 717 -34.01 -23.26 -12.93
N CYS A 718 -34.63 -23.68 -11.81
CA CYS A 718 -33.95 -23.80 -10.51
C CYS A 718 -32.85 -24.88 -10.52
N LEU A 719 -33.06 -25.99 -11.24
CA LEU A 719 -32.08 -27.05 -11.43
C LEU A 719 -30.88 -26.57 -12.26
N GLU A 720 -31.12 -25.87 -13.38
CA GLU A 720 -30.04 -25.27 -14.19
C GLU A 720 -29.25 -24.26 -13.35
N TYR A 721 -29.93 -23.38 -12.60
CA TYR A 721 -29.27 -22.46 -11.68
C TYR A 721 -28.38 -23.21 -10.68
N LYS A 722 -28.93 -24.24 -10.02
CA LYS A 722 -28.20 -25.09 -9.06
C LYS A 722 -26.97 -25.75 -9.70
N GLU A 723 -27.10 -26.39 -10.86
CA GLU A 723 -26.00 -27.06 -11.54
C GLU A 723 -24.90 -26.09 -11.99
N LYS A 724 -25.28 -24.97 -12.62
CA LYS A 724 -24.34 -23.93 -13.06
C LYS A 724 -23.64 -23.29 -11.86
N ARG A 725 -24.37 -23.09 -10.75
CA ARG A 725 -23.85 -22.56 -9.49
C ARG A 725 -22.84 -23.50 -8.84
N ILE A 726 -23.16 -24.79 -8.73
CA ILE A 726 -22.25 -25.82 -8.22
C ILE A 726 -21.01 -25.92 -9.12
N ARG A 727 -21.18 -26.00 -10.45
CA ARG A 727 -20.07 -26.09 -11.40
C ARG A 727 -19.18 -24.85 -11.37
N GLY A 728 -19.76 -23.66 -11.25
CA GLY A 728 -19.02 -22.40 -11.07
C GLY A 728 -18.27 -22.33 -9.74
N GLY A 729 -18.91 -22.78 -8.65
CA GLY A 729 -18.32 -22.85 -7.31
C GLY A 729 -17.15 -23.84 -7.24
N LEU A 730 -17.32 -25.06 -7.74
CA LEU A 730 -16.26 -26.08 -7.80
C LEU A 730 -15.07 -25.61 -8.65
N LYS A 731 -15.32 -24.91 -9.77
CA LYS A 731 -14.22 -24.31 -10.54
C LYS A 731 -13.47 -23.24 -9.74
N PHE A 732 -14.17 -22.38 -8.99
CA PHE A 732 -13.52 -21.39 -8.11
C PHE A 732 -12.75 -22.06 -6.95
N ALA A 733 -13.27 -23.14 -6.37
CA ALA A 733 -12.56 -23.91 -5.34
C ALA A 733 -11.25 -24.51 -5.90
N ASN A 734 -11.29 -25.11 -7.09
CA ASN A 734 -10.08 -25.63 -7.75
C ASN A 734 -9.07 -24.53 -8.06
N VAL A 735 -9.54 -23.35 -8.49
CA VAL A 735 -8.69 -22.16 -8.72
C VAL A 735 -7.97 -21.73 -7.43
N PHE A 736 -8.66 -21.76 -6.28
CA PHE A 736 -8.09 -21.46 -4.97
C PHE A 736 -7.05 -22.51 -4.53
N ILE A 737 -7.40 -23.80 -4.60
CA ILE A 737 -6.51 -24.92 -4.22
C ILE A 737 -5.22 -24.93 -5.05
N VAL A 738 -5.30 -24.65 -6.35
CA VAL A 738 -4.11 -24.54 -7.22
C VAL A 738 -3.22 -23.37 -6.80
N GLY A 739 -3.80 -22.25 -6.35
CA GLY A 739 -3.04 -21.13 -5.80
C GLY A 739 -2.27 -21.51 -4.52
N GLU A 740 -2.97 -22.13 -3.56
CA GLU A 740 -2.40 -22.54 -2.27
C GLU A 740 -1.29 -23.60 -2.43
N LEU A 741 -1.51 -24.59 -3.29
CA LEU A 741 -0.49 -25.59 -3.65
C LEU A 741 0.74 -24.94 -4.27
N LEU A 742 0.57 -23.96 -5.17
CA LEU A 742 1.68 -23.29 -5.82
C LEU A 742 2.53 -22.51 -4.82
N PHE A 743 1.94 -21.80 -3.85
CA PHE A 743 2.70 -21.15 -2.77
C PHE A 743 3.46 -22.15 -1.90
N THR A 744 2.86 -23.30 -1.61
CA THR A 744 3.53 -24.37 -0.85
C THR A 744 4.74 -24.92 -1.63
N VAL A 745 4.59 -25.16 -2.93
CA VAL A 745 5.69 -25.59 -3.83
C VAL A 745 6.79 -24.54 -3.90
N VAL A 746 6.46 -23.25 -3.92
CA VAL A 746 7.43 -22.14 -3.92
C VAL A 746 8.25 -22.11 -2.64
N ILE A 747 7.58 -22.17 -1.48
CA ILE A 747 8.26 -22.17 -0.18
C ILE A 747 9.18 -23.39 -0.08
N GLY A 748 8.72 -24.56 -0.56
CA GLY A 748 9.56 -25.75 -0.70
C GLY A 748 10.76 -25.53 -1.62
N ALA A 749 10.57 -24.95 -2.82
CA ALA A 749 11.65 -24.67 -3.76
C ALA A 749 12.69 -23.70 -3.19
N VAL A 750 12.25 -22.63 -2.51
CA VAL A 750 13.14 -21.67 -1.83
C VAL A 750 13.84 -22.29 -0.62
N THR A 751 13.23 -23.27 0.05
CA THR A 751 13.86 -23.96 1.18
C THR A 751 14.88 -25.02 0.72
N PHE A 752 14.58 -25.77 -0.35
CA PHE A 752 15.34 -26.97 -0.72
C PHE A 752 16.20 -26.83 -2.00
N LEU A 753 15.81 -26.01 -2.98
CA LEU A 753 16.56 -25.84 -4.24
C LEU A 753 17.50 -24.64 -4.19
N PHE A 754 17.12 -23.57 -3.50
CA PHE A 754 17.95 -22.36 -3.36
C PHE A 754 19.35 -22.65 -2.75
N PRO A 755 19.48 -23.48 -1.69
CA PRO A 755 20.81 -23.84 -1.15
C PRO A 755 21.66 -24.69 -2.11
N LEU A 756 21.08 -25.23 -3.18
CA LEU A 756 21.80 -26.00 -4.22
C LEU A 756 22.21 -25.13 -5.42
N LEU A 757 21.66 -23.91 -5.52
CA LEU A 757 21.89 -22.98 -6.63
C LEU A 757 22.79 -21.80 -6.24
N PHE A 758 23.01 -21.57 -4.95
CA PHE A 758 23.81 -20.47 -4.41
C PHE A 758 24.79 -21.00 -3.36
N ASP A 759 26.04 -20.51 -3.39
CA ASP A 759 27.10 -20.95 -2.48
C ASP A 759 26.80 -20.70 -1.00
N SER A 760 27.48 -21.46 -0.15
CA SER A 760 27.25 -21.64 1.29
C SER A 760 27.21 -20.37 2.15
N GLY A 761 27.66 -19.23 1.65
CA GLY A 761 27.66 -17.92 2.34
C GLY A 761 26.32 -17.20 2.43
N GLN A 762 25.22 -17.70 1.84
CA GLN A 762 23.90 -17.00 1.83
C GLN A 762 22.84 -17.60 2.79
N SER A 763 23.24 -18.48 3.72
CA SER A 763 22.32 -19.25 4.58
C SER A 763 21.39 -18.40 5.46
N GLU A 764 21.85 -17.26 5.98
CA GLU A 764 21.02 -16.32 6.77
C GLU A 764 19.91 -15.66 5.95
N SER A 765 20.19 -15.36 4.68
CA SER A 765 19.19 -14.76 3.78
C SER A 765 18.03 -15.74 3.55
N LEU A 766 18.31 -17.04 3.47
CA LEU A 766 17.33 -18.08 3.21
C LEU A 766 16.20 -18.11 4.26
N ARG A 767 16.55 -18.00 5.55
CA ARG A 767 15.56 -17.94 6.66
C ARG A 767 14.62 -16.75 6.48
N SER A 768 15.19 -15.59 6.14
CA SER A 768 14.44 -14.36 5.88
C SER A 768 13.49 -14.48 4.69
N TYR A 769 13.91 -15.13 3.59
CA TYR A 769 13.02 -15.40 2.46
C TYR A 769 11.85 -16.31 2.85
N VAL A 770 12.11 -17.45 3.51
CA VAL A 770 11.07 -18.40 3.92
C VAL A 770 10.05 -17.74 4.86
N PHE A 771 10.51 -16.95 5.84
CA PHE A 771 9.65 -16.21 6.75
C PHE A 771 8.74 -15.21 6.01
N VAL A 772 9.30 -14.41 5.10
CA VAL A 772 8.53 -13.42 4.33
C VAL A 772 7.53 -14.09 3.38
N PHE A 773 7.88 -15.21 2.72
CA PHE A 773 6.94 -15.95 1.88
C PHE A 773 5.76 -16.55 2.66
N LEU A 774 6.01 -17.11 3.85
CA LEU A 774 4.96 -17.60 4.76
C LEU A 774 4.00 -16.47 5.16
N TYR A 775 4.52 -15.26 5.38
CA TYR A 775 3.68 -14.11 5.69
C TYR A 775 2.87 -13.63 4.47
N MET A 776 3.49 -13.62 3.27
CA MET A 776 2.85 -13.19 2.02
C MET A 776 1.63 -14.04 1.62
N THR A 777 1.50 -15.29 2.08
CA THR A 777 0.34 -16.15 1.83
C THR A 777 -0.99 -15.47 2.19
N GLY A 778 -1.05 -14.78 3.35
CA GLY A 778 -2.26 -14.08 3.80
C GLY A 778 -2.70 -12.94 2.87
N PRO A 779 -1.87 -11.91 2.66
CA PRO A 779 -2.13 -10.82 1.71
C PRO A 779 -2.47 -11.31 0.30
N ILE A 780 -1.79 -12.35 -0.19
CA ILE A 780 -2.05 -12.89 -1.53
C ILE A 780 -3.43 -13.57 -1.59
N HIS A 781 -3.81 -14.36 -0.59
CA HIS A 781 -5.17 -14.93 -0.53
C HIS A 781 -6.25 -13.83 -0.51
N SER A 782 -6.05 -12.71 0.19
CA SER A 782 -6.95 -11.54 0.13
C SER A 782 -7.05 -10.93 -1.27
N ILE A 783 -5.92 -10.73 -1.96
CA ILE A 783 -5.87 -10.20 -3.33
C ILE A 783 -6.63 -11.12 -4.28
N LEU A 784 -6.37 -12.43 -4.21
CA LEU A 784 -7.03 -13.43 -5.05
C LEU A 784 -8.56 -13.47 -4.81
N ASN A 785 -8.99 -13.36 -3.55
CA ASN A 785 -10.40 -13.23 -3.17
C ASN A 785 -11.04 -11.90 -3.61
N ALA A 786 -10.27 -10.81 -3.76
CA ALA A 786 -10.78 -9.54 -4.25
C ALA A 786 -11.14 -9.57 -5.75
N ILE A 787 -10.47 -10.39 -6.57
CA ILE A 787 -10.71 -10.51 -8.02
C ILE A 787 -12.17 -10.85 -8.39
N PRO A 788 -12.80 -11.94 -7.90
CA PRO A 788 -14.20 -12.26 -8.24
C PRO A 788 -15.19 -11.17 -7.77
N ASN A 789 -14.91 -10.56 -6.61
CA ASN A 789 -15.69 -9.44 -6.08
C ASN A 789 -15.56 -8.18 -6.99
N ALA A 790 -14.38 -7.94 -7.58
CA ALA A 790 -14.15 -6.88 -8.56
C ALA A 790 -14.99 -7.09 -9.83
N VAL A 791 -15.00 -8.33 -10.33
CA VAL A 791 -15.78 -8.71 -11.51
C VAL A 791 -17.28 -8.51 -11.26
N GLN A 792 -17.79 -8.92 -10.09
CA GLN A 792 -19.20 -8.71 -9.72
C GLN A 792 -19.56 -7.22 -9.61
N MET A 793 -18.76 -6.43 -8.89
CA MET A 793 -18.98 -4.99 -8.78
C MET A 793 -18.94 -4.31 -10.17
N ARG A 794 -18.02 -4.71 -11.05
CA ARG A 794 -17.93 -4.20 -12.43
C ARG A 794 -19.17 -4.54 -13.25
N ILE A 795 -19.72 -5.75 -13.13
CA ILE A 795 -20.93 -6.17 -13.85
C ILE A 795 -22.14 -5.35 -13.40
N SER A 796 -22.39 -5.24 -12.09
CA SER A 796 -23.51 -4.45 -11.56
C SER A 796 -23.36 -2.95 -11.87
N TRP A 797 -22.13 -2.40 -11.82
CA TRP A 797 -21.85 -1.02 -12.23
C TRP A 797 -22.12 -0.80 -13.72
N LYS A 798 -21.75 -1.75 -14.58
CA LYS A 798 -22.06 -1.71 -16.01
C LYS A 798 -23.57 -1.71 -16.23
N ARG A 799 -24.32 -2.64 -15.63
CA ARG A 799 -25.80 -2.71 -15.75
C ARG A 799 -26.49 -1.41 -15.32
N ILE A 800 -26.07 -0.82 -14.21
CA ILE A 800 -26.60 0.48 -13.74
C ILE A 800 -26.32 1.58 -14.77
N ASN A 801 -25.12 1.66 -15.34
CA ASN A 801 -24.80 2.64 -16.36
C ASN A 801 -25.57 2.37 -17.67
N ASP A 802 -25.63 1.13 -18.14
CA ASP A 802 -26.37 0.73 -19.35
C ASP A 802 -27.86 1.11 -19.22
N PHE A 803 -28.48 0.83 -18.05
CA PHE A 803 -29.85 1.25 -17.73
C PHE A 803 -30.00 2.79 -17.66
N THR A 804 -29.02 3.48 -17.05
CA THR A 804 -28.99 4.95 -16.99
C THR A 804 -28.86 5.58 -18.38
N HIS A 805 -28.12 4.96 -19.29
CA HIS A 805 -27.97 5.39 -20.68
C HIS A 805 -29.22 5.10 -21.52
N SER A 806 -29.88 3.94 -21.32
CA SER A 806 -31.17 3.68 -21.97
C SER A 806 -32.24 4.69 -21.56
N ILE A 807 -32.22 5.22 -20.33
CA ILE A 807 -33.10 6.33 -19.95
C ILE A 807 -32.63 7.66 -20.57
N ALA A 808 -31.33 7.98 -20.50
CA ALA A 808 -30.82 9.29 -20.91
C ALA A 808 -31.00 9.57 -22.42
N ASN A 809 -30.81 8.56 -23.28
CA ASN A 809 -30.98 8.73 -24.73
C ASN A 809 -32.44 9.05 -25.12
N LEU A 810 -33.41 8.73 -24.26
CA LEU A 810 -34.85 8.96 -24.46
C LEU A 810 -35.32 10.34 -23.99
N GLN A 811 -34.46 11.16 -23.35
CA GLN A 811 -34.81 12.49 -22.85
C GLN A 811 -34.49 13.63 -23.84
N THR A 812 -33.86 13.33 -24.98
CA THR A 812 -33.14 14.31 -25.81
C THR A 812 -34.01 15.28 -26.63
N GLU A 813 -35.34 15.12 -26.67
CA GLU A 813 -36.24 15.92 -27.51
C GLU A 813 -37.02 17.02 -26.75
N ARG A 814 -36.77 17.21 -25.45
CA ARG A 814 -37.41 18.26 -24.65
C ARG A 814 -36.66 19.60 -24.70
N ASN A 815 -36.97 20.40 -25.72
CA ASN A 815 -36.80 21.85 -25.69
C ASN A 815 -38.05 22.50 -26.32
N SER A 816 -38.98 22.92 -25.47
CA SER A 816 -40.14 23.74 -25.84
C SER A 816 -40.43 24.67 -24.66
N GLU A 817 -40.75 25.93 -24.94
CA GLU A 817 -40.87 26.97 -23.91
C GLU A 817 -42.07 26.69 -22.99
N HIS A 818 -41.81 26.56 -21.68
CA HIS A 818 -42.88 26.34 -20.69
C HIS A 818 -43.70 27.62 -20.48
N VAL A 819 -44.93 27.63 -20.98
CA VAL A 819 -45.93 28.68 -20.68
C VAL A 819 -46.79 28.21 -19.50
N ARG A 820 -46.50 28.75 -18.31
CA ARG A 820 -47.20 28.39 -17.07
C ARG A 820 -48.58 29.06 -17.00
N MET A 821 -49.58 28.49 -17.67
CA MET A 821 -50.95 29.00 -17.68
C MET A 821 -51.71 28.69 -16.38
N LEU A 822 -52.52 29.65 -15.92
CA LEU A 822 -53.48 29.46 -14.83
C LEU A 822 -54.80 28.91 -15.41
N PRO A 823 -55.49 27.99 -14.70
CA PRO A 823 -56.78 27.47 -15.16
C PRO A 823 -57.85 28.56 -15.18
N SER A 824 -58.37 28.87 -16.36
CA SER A 824 -59.56 29.70 -16.57
C SER A 824 -60.85 28.91 -16.24
N PRO A 825 -61.93 29.55 -15.74
CA PRO A 825 -63.24 28.92 -15.65
C PRO A 825 -63.75 28.43 -17.01
N ASP A 826 -63.49 29.23 -18.04
CA ASP A 826 -63.81 28.93 -19.44
C ASP A 826 -62.60 28.24 -20.08
N LEU A 827 -62.56 26.92 -19.96
CA LEU A 827 -61.55 26.05 -20.56
C LEU A 827 -62.05 25.50 -21.90
N LYS A 828 -61.21 25.62 -22.93
CA LYS A 828 -61.37 25.04 -24.28
C LYS A 828 -60.09 24.26 -24.60
N LEU A 829 -60.19 22.94 -24.71
CA LEU A 829 -59.11 22.05 -25.12
C LEU A 829 -59.35 21.61 -26.57
N GLU A 830 -58.52 22.07 -27.50
CA GLU A 830 -58.64 21.79 -28.93
C GLU A 830 -57.45 20.94 -29.43
N LEU A 831 -57.75 19.85 -30.13
CA LEU A 831 -56.77 18.99 -30.77
C LEU A 831 -56.78 19.23 -32.27
N GLN A 832 -55.62 19.45 -32.87
CA GLN A 832 -55.46 19.73 -34.29
C GLN A 832 -54.57 18.69 -34.95
N GLN A 833 -55.18 17.82 -35.76
CA GLN A 833 -54.54 16.75 -36.54
C GLN A 833 -53.57 15.87 -35.73
N VAL A 834 -53.92 15.58 -34.47
CA VAL A 834 -53.08 14.80 -33.55
C VAL A 834 -52.95 13.36 -34.03
N GLU A 835 -51.71 12.93 -34.28
CA GLU A 835 -51.35 11.56 -34.63
C GLU A 835 -50.43 10.93 -33.57
N PHE A 836 -50.56 9.62 -33.39
CA PHE A 836 -49.61 8.80 -32.65
C PHE A 836 -49.44 7.43 -33.31
N GLN A 837 -48.24 6.87 -33.23
CA GLN A 837 -47.94 5.54 -33.75
C GLN A 837 -47.23 4.72 -32.69
N TYR A 838 -47.85 3.61 -32.27
CA TYR A 838 -47.22 2.63 -31.40
C TYR A 838 -46.41 1.64 -32.25
N GLN A 839 -45.18 1.33 -31.85
CA GLN A 839 -44.37 0.27 -32.46
C GLN A 839 -44.39 -0.97 -31.55
N GLY A 840 -44.98 -2.08 -32.02
CA GLY A 840 -44.93 -3.37 -31.33
C GLY A 840 -43.61 -4.12 -31.59
N GLU A 841 -43.25 -5.04 -30.69
CA GLU A 841 -41.99 -5.82 -30.76
C GLU A 841 -41.85 -6.71 -32.01
N HIS A 842 -42.91 -6.89 -32.79
CA HIS A 842 -42.94 -7.72 -34.00
C HIS A 842 -43.17 -6.92 -35.30
N GLY A 843 -43.01 -5.60 -35.26
CA GLY A 843 -43.15 -4.73 -36.45
C GLY A 843 -44.60 -4.38 -36.83
N GLU A 844 -45.58 -4.92 -36.11
CA GLU A 844 -46.95 -4.40 -36.16
C GLU A 844 -46.98 -2.99 -35.54
N SER A 845 -47.58 -2.03 -36.24
CA SER A 845 -47.74 -0.67 -35.72
C SER A 845 -49.20 -0.25 -35.73
N PHE A 846 -49.74 0.09 -34.56
CA PHE A 846 -51.07 0.67 -34.42
C PHE A 846 -50.98 2.19 -34.48
N HIS A 847 -51.76 2.81 -35.39
CA HIS A 847 -51.79 4.25 -35.61
C HIS A 847 -53.11 4.81 -35.11
N VAL A 848 -53.05 5.96 -34.44
CA VAL A 848 -54.19 6.75 -33.99
C VAL A 848 -54.11 8.12 -34.64
N GLY A 849 -55.16 8.51 -35.35
CA GLY A 849 -55.32 9.81 -35.99
C GLY A 849 -55.15 9.85 -37.52
N PRO A 850 -54.98 11.05 -38.10
CA PRO A 850 -55.03 12.35 -37.42
C PRO A 850 -56.40 12.60 -36.76
N ILE A 851 -56.40 13.07 -35.51
CA ILE A 851 -57.61 13.41 -34.75
C ILE A 851 -57.70 14.93 -34.63
N SER A 852 -58.87 15.49 -34.95
CA SER A 852 -59.24 16.86 -34.56
C SER A 852 -60.56 16.83 -33.83
N SER A 853 -60.59 17.41 -32.63
CA SER A 853 -61.78 17.49 -31.77
C SER A 853 -61.57 18.56 -30.70
N CYS A 854 -62.65 19.11 -30.17
CA CYS A 854 -62.63 20.15 -29.13
C CYS A 854 -63.48 19.73 -27.92
N PHE A 855 -63.00 20.03 -26.71
CA PHE A 855 -63.67 19.75 -25.44
C PHE A 855 -63.76 21.02 -24.60
N MET A 856 -64.93 21.30 -24.01
CA MET A 856 -65.19 22.56 -23.29
C MET A 856 -65.50 22.35 -21.79
N SER A 857 -65.29 23.41 -21.01
CA SER A 857 -65.74 23.51 -19.63
C SER A 857 -67.27 23.44 -19.53
N GLY A 858 -67.79 22.63 -18.59
CA GLY A 858 -69.23 22.41 -18.46
C GLY A 858 -69.83 21.48 -19.53
N GLU A 859 -68.99 20.75 -20.28
CA GLU A 859 -69.39 19.74 -21.26
C GLU A 859 -69.16 18.31 -20.71
N VAL A 860 -70.09 17.41 -21.00
CA VAL A 860 -69.92 15.95 -20.83
C VAL A 860 -69.78 15.31 -22.20
N SER A 861 -68.59 14.83 -22.54
CA SER A 861 -68.28 14.19 -23.82
C SER A 861 -68.05 12.69 -23.63
N PHE A 862 -68.78 11.85 -24.36
CA PHE A 862 -68.61 10.39 -24.35
C PHE A 862 -67.79 9.91 -25.53
N ILE A 863 -66.86 9.00 -25.28
CA ILE A 863 -66.05 8.34 -26.32
C ILE A 863 -66.46 6.86 -26.38
N THR A 864 -66.94 6.43 -27.54
CA THR A 864 -67.42 5.07 -27.81
C THR A 864 -66.69 4.45 -29.02
N GLY A 865 -66.91 3.16 -29.27
CA GLY A 865 -66.25 2.39 -30.34
C GLY A 865 -65.80 1.00 -29.90
N GLY A 866 -65.56 0.10 -30.85
CA GLY A 866 -65.21 -1.29 -30.55
C GLY A 866 -63.92 -1.49 -29.73
N ASN A 867 -63.68 -2.72 -29.28
CA ASN A 867 -62.39 -3.10 -28.72
C ASN A 867 -61.31 -2.94 -29.80
N GLY A 868 -60.15 -2.38 -29.43
CA GLY A 868 -59.08 -2.07 -30.39
C GLY A 868 -59.31 -0.82 -31.26
N SER A 869 -60.38 -0.04 -31.08
CA SER A 869 -60.61 1.16 -31.91
C SER A 869 -59.71 2.36 -31.58
N GLY A 870 -58.85 2.26 -30.55
CA GLY A 870 -57.88 3.28 -30.16
C GLY A 870 -58.29 4.17 -28.98
N LYS A 871 -59.45 3.94 -28.36
CA LYS A 871 -60.00 4.77 -27.25
C LYS A 871 -58.99 5.05 -26.12
N SER A 872 -58.38 4.03 -25.55
CA SER A 872 -57.44 4.18 -24.42
C SER A 872 -56.11 4.83 -24.86
N THR A 873 -55.65 4.60 -26.09
CA THR A 873 -54.51 5.32 -26.68
C THR A 873 -54.82 6.80 -26.86
N PHE A 874 -56.05 7.12 -27.31
CA PHE A 874 -56.53 8.50 -27.39
C PHE A 874 -56.65 9.15 -26.00
N ALA A 875 -57.15 8.42 -25.00
CA ALA A 875 -57.15 8.87 -23.60
C ALA A 875 -55.74 9.24 -23.09
N LYS A 876 -54.73 8.41 -23.39
CA LYS A 876 -53.33 8.70 -23.04
C LYS A 876 -52.75 9.92 -23.78
N LEU A 877 -53.19 10.19 -25.01
CA LEU A 877 -52.80 11.40 -25.75
C LEU A 877 -53.45 12.67 -25.18
N ILE A 878 -54.77 12.67 -24.97
CA ILE A 878 -55.49 13.86 -24.51
C ILE A 878 -55.15 14.25 -23.06
N THR A 879 -54.70 13.28 -22.25
CA THR A 879 -54.18 13.51 -20.89
C THR A 879 -52.69 13.86 -20.84
N GLY A 880 -52.00 13.86 -21.98
CA GLY A 880 -50.56 14.15 -22.04
C GLY A 880 -49.63 13.05 -21.51
N LEU A 881 -50.14 11.84 -21.21
CA LEU A 881 -49.30 10.68 -20.90
C LEU A 881 -48.46 10.23 -22.11
N TYR A 882 -49.02 10.36 -23.31
CA TYR A 882 -48.32 10.23 -24.58
C TYR A 882 -48.18 11.60 -25.25
N SER A 883 -47.06 11.83 -25.93
CA SER A 883 -46.88 13.02 -26.77
C SER A 883 -47.40 12.76 -28.19
N PRO A 884 -48.04 13.75 -28.85
CA PRO A 884 -48.40 13.64 -30.25
C PRO A 884 -47.13 13.52 -31.13
N ALA A 885 -47.13 12.55 -32.04
CA ALA A 885 -46.06 12.38 -33.04
C ALA A 885 -46.20 13.37 -34.21
N LYS A 886 -47.43 13.79 -34.51
CA LYS A 886 -47.76 14.95 -35.36
C LYS A 886 -49.02 15.62 -34.81
N GLY A 887 -49.29 16.85 -35.28
CA GLY A 887 -50.38 17.67 -34.79
C GLY A 887 -50.05 18.34 -33.46
N GLU A 888 -50.96 19.18 -33.00
CA GLU A 888 -50.76 20.03 -31.82
C GLU A 888 -52.02 20.08 -30.96
N ILE A 889 -51.84 20.36 -29.66
CA ILE A 889 -52.90 20.50 -28.68
C ILE A 889 -52.87 21.94 -28.16
N TYR A 890 -54.03 22.57 -28.12
CA TYR A 890 -54.25 23.96 -27.72
C TYR A 890 -55.18 24.02 -26.51
N LEU A 891 -54.82 24.85 -25.53
CA LEU A 891 -55.65 25.23 -24.40
C LEU A 891 -55.95 26.73 -24.54
N ASN A 892 -57.22 27.11 -24.66
CA ASN A 892 -57.66 28.50 -24.85
C ASN A 892 -56.85 29.22 -25.94
N ASP A 893 -56.73 28.56 -27.10
CA ASP A 893 -56.01 29.01 -28.30
C ASP A 893 -54.48 29.19 -28.12
N GLN A 894 -53.90 28.74 -27.00
CA GLN A 894 -52.46 28.65 -26.77
C GLN A 894 -51.98 27.19 -26.80
N ARG A 895 -50.90 26.91 -27.54
CA ARG A 895 -50.29 25.57 -27.60
C ARG A 895 -49.84 25.13 -26.20
N ILE A 896 -50.19 23.91 -25.81
CA ILE A 896 -49.80 23.31 -24.51
C ILE A 896 -48.93 22.06 -24.72
N GLY A 897 -47.92 21.88 -23.86
CA GLY A 897 -47.08 20.68 -23.84
C GLY A 897 -47.71 19.55 -23.02
N SER A 898 -47.37 18.29 -23.33
CA SER A 898 -47.99 17.11 -22.71
C SER A 898 -47.86 17.05 -21.18
N GLU A 899 -46.80 17.61 -20.59
CA GLU A 899 -46.61 17.65 -19.13
C GLU A 899 -47.53 18.67 -18.46
N ASP A 900 -47.55 19.91 -18.96
CA ASP A 900 -48.45 20.96 -18.48
C ASP A 900 -49.93 20.58 -18.71
N LEU A 901 -50.22 19.86 -19.79
CA LEU A 901 -51.54 19.28 -20.08
C LEU A 901 -51.95 18.25 -19.01
N GLY A 902 -51.03 17.36 -18.62
CA GLY A 902 -51.27 16.36 -17.57
C GLY A 902 -51.60 16.97 -16.20
N GLU A 903 -51.08 18.15 -15.87
CA GLU A 903 -51.44 18.85 -14.63
C GLU A 903 -52.92 19.29 -14.57
N LEU A 904 -53.63 19.36 -15.71
CA LEU A 904 -55.04 19.80 -15.81
C LEU A 904 -56.06 18.67 -15.66
N PHE A 905 -55.62 17.41 -15.71
CA PHE A 905 -56.51 16.25 -15.65
C PHE A 905 -56.54 15.60 -14.27
N SER A 906 -57.73 15.15 -13.87
CA SER A 906 -57.88 14.05 -12.93
C SER A 906 -58.45 12.85 -13.68
N ALA A 907 -57.67 11.77 -13.80
CA ALA A 907 -58.00 10.65 -14.66
C ALA A 907 -58.12 9.33 -13.87
N ILE A 908 -59.12 8.52 -14.22
CA ILE A 908 -59.25 7.13 -13.77
C ILE A 908 -59.25 6.25 -15.01
N PHE A 909 -58.08 5.73 -15.34
CA PHE A 909 -57.90 4.76 -16.42
C PHE A 909 -58.49 3.39 -16.05
N SER A 910 -58.76 2.55 -17.04
CA SER A 910 -59.22 1.17 -16.83
C SER A 910 -58.24 0.34 -15.99
N ASP A 911 -56.94 0.61 -16.09
CA ASP A 911 -55.81 -0.03 -15.40
C ASP A 911 -55.29 0.75 -14.16
N TYR A 912 -56.08 1.68 -13.62
CA TYR A 912 -55.70 2.57 -12.50
C TYR A 912 -54.97 1.90 -11.31
N TYR A 913 -53.99 2.63 -10.77
CA TYR A 913 -53.26 2.26 -9.56
C TYR A 913 -53.79 3.00 -8.32
N LEU A 914 -53.76 2.33 -7.16
CA LEU A 914 -54.04 2.94 -5.85
C LEU A 914 -52.81 2.83 -4.97
N PHE A 915 -52.18 3.98 -4.70
CA PHE A 915 -51.14 4.08 -3.68
C PHE A 915 -51.73 3.88 -2.27
N ASN A 916 -50.89 3.48 -1.31
CA ASN A 916 -51.31 3.42 0.11
C ASN A 916 -51.47 4.81 0.77
N LYS A 917 -51.17 5.90 0.03
CA LYS A 917 -51.25 7.28 0.48
C LYS A 917 -51.78 8.18 -0.63
N MET A 918 -52.59 9.17 -0.27
CA MET A 918 -52.97 10.26 -1.18
C MET A 918 -51.79 11.20 -1.40
N TYR A 919 -51.27 11.22 -2.62
CA TYR A 919 -50.30 12.21 -3.10
C TYR A 919 -51.04 13.37 -3.78
N GLY A 920 -50.43 14.56 -3.86
CA GLY A 920 -51.05 15.77 -4.42
C GLY A 920 -52.11 16.46 -3.54
N VAL A 921 -52.80 15.71 -2.67
CA VAL A 921 -53.93 16.19 -1.87
C VAL A 921 -53.51 16.72 -0.48
N PRO A 922 -53.87 17.96 -0.10
CA PRO A 922 -53.66 18.48 1.26
C PRO A 922 -54.72 17.93 2.23
N PHE A 923 -54.53 16.70 2.72
CA PHE A 923 -55.51 16.00 3.58
C PHE A 923 -56.01 16.84 4.77
N ALA A 924 -55.12 17.57 5.45
CA ALA A 924 -55.46 18.36 6.64
C ALA A 924 -56.48 19.47 6.38
N SER A 925 -56.55 20.06 5.18
CA SER A 925 -57.54 21.09 4.85
C SER A 925 -58.83 20.52 4.23
N LYS A 926 -58.81 19.25 3.79
CA LYS A 926 -59.94 18.60 3.10
C LYS A 926 -60.55 17.41 3.85
N GLN A 927 -60.18 17.19 5.11
CA GLN A 927 -60.61 16.03 5.91
C GLN A 927 -62.14 15.87 5.97
N GLN A 928 -62.90 16.95 6.19
CA GLN A 928 -64.37 16.90 6.23
C GLN A 928 -64.97 16.45 4.88
N THR A 929 -64.40 16.91 3.76
CA THR A 929 -64.77 16.50 2.40
C THR A 929 -64.45 15.02 2.19
N VAL A 930 -63.28 14.56 2.62
CA VAL A 930 -62.88 13.14 2.55
C VAL A 930 -63.87 12.27 3.32
N ASP A 931 -64.19 12.62 4.57
CA ASP A 931 -65.14 11.87 5.40
C ASP A 931 -66.56 11.85 4.81
N HIS A 932 -66.99 12.96 4.19
CA HIS A 932 -68.26 13.03 3.46
C HIS A 932 -68.28 12.04 2.28
N TYR A 933 -67.28 12.07 1.40
CA TYR A 933 -67.26 11.18 0.24
C TYR A 933 -66.99 9.70 0.61
N LEU A 934 -66.27 9.40 1.71
CA LEU A 934 -66.14 8.02 2.23
C LEU A 934 -67.50 7.43 2.65
N ARG A 935 -68.42 8.28 3.16
CA ARG A 935 -69.79 7.88 3.47
C ARG A 935 -70.67 7.84 2.21
N LYS A 936 -70.67 8.90 1.39
CA LYS A 936 -71.46 8.99 0.14
C LYS A 936 -71.17 7.81 -0.80
N LEU A 937 -69.90 7.41 -0.93
CA LEU A 937 -69.46 6.27 -1.76
C LEU A 937 -69.49 4.91 -1.04
N ARG A 938 -70.02 4.84 0.20
CA ARG A 938 -70.15 3.62 1.03
C ARG A 938 -68.84 2.81 1.14
N ILE A 939 -67.73 3.47 1.48
CA ILE A 939 -66.41 2.84 1.72
C ILE A 939 -65.99 2.90 3.20
N HIS A 940 -66.52 3.87 3.96
CA HIS A 940 -66.15 4.16 5.35
C HIS A 940 -66.14 2.97 6.33
N GLU A 941 -66.96 1.93 6.11
CA GLU A 941 -66.97 0.71 6.94
C GLU A 941 -65.74 -0.21 6.75
N LYS A 942 -64.98 -0.01 5.67
CA LYS A 942 -63.85 -0.87 5.27
C LYS A 942 -62.51 -0.13 5.21
N LEU A 943 -62.52 1.19 5.25
CA LEU A 943 -61.35 2.03 5.09
C LEU A 943 -61.45 3.30 5.95
N THR A 944 -60.36 3.58 6.65
CA THR A 944 -60.10 4.80 7.41
C THR A 944 -58.84 5.47 6.87
N ILE A 945 -58.67 6.77 7.12
CA ILE A 945 -57.58 7.57 6.57
C ILE A 945 -56.88 8.35 7.68
N GLU A 946 -55.58 8.11 7.86
CA GLU A 946 -54.75 8.75 8.87
C GLU A 946 -53.55 9.45 8.23
N ASN A 947 -53.47 10.78 8.39
CA ASN A 947 -52.42 11.62 7.80
C ASN A 947 -52.25 11.40 6.28
N GLY A 948 -53.37 11.17 5.58
CA GLY A 948 -53.43 10.87 4.15
C GLY A 948 -53.09 9.43 3.74
N ASN A 949 -52.77 8.54 4.68
CA ASN A 949 -52.54 7.12 4.41
C ASN A 949 -53.85 6.31 4.58
N PHE A 950 -54.09 5.35 3.70
CA PHE A 950 -55.22 4.44 3.80
C PHE A 950 -54.90 3.28 4.75
N SER A 951 -55.84 2.90 5.63
CA SER A 951 -55.66 1.72 6.50
C SER A 951 -55.63 0.38 5.75
N THR A 952 -56.18 0.34 4.52
CA THR A 952 -56.04 -0.79 3.60
C THR A 952 -56.29 -0.36 2.16
N THR A 953 -55.59 -0.98 1.21
CA THR A 953 -55.91 -0.93 -0.24
C THR A 953 -56.52 -2.25 -0.75
N LYS A 954 -56.70 -3.26 0.13
CA LYS A 954 -57.30 -4.56 -0.16
C LYS A 954 -58.84 -4.47 -0.14
N LEU A 955 -59.40 -3.81 -1.15
CA LEU A 955 -60.85 -3.62 -1.35
C LEU A 955 -61.33 -4.40 -2.59
N SER A 956 -62.64 -4.57 -2.76
CA SER A 956 -63.21 -5.15 -4.00
C SER A 956 -62.98 -4.23 -5.22
N THR A 957 -63.05 -4.73 -6.45
CA THR A 957 -62.80 -3.92 -7.67
C THR A 957 -63.67 -2.67 -7.73
N GLY A 958 -64.98 -2.80 -7.49
CA GLY A 958 -65.90 -1.65 -7.44
C GLY A 958 -65.58 -0.67 -6.30
N GLN A 959 -65.21 -1.17 -5.11
CA GLN A 959 -64.76 -0.33 -3.99
C GLN A 959 -63.44 0.40 -4.29
N ARG A 960 -62.49 -0.25 -4.98
CA ARG A 960 -61.24 0.36 -5.43
C ARG A 960 -61.50 1.46 -6.48
N LYS A 961 -62.35 1.22 -7.49
CA LYS A 961 -62.77 2.26 -8.46
C LYS A 961 -63.53 3.40 -7.77
N ARG A 962 -64.33 3.13 -6.73
CA ARG A 962 -64.95 4.17 -5.88
C ARG A 962 -63.94 4.95 -5.04
N LEU A 963 -62.87 4.32 -4.53
CA LEU A 963 -61.80 5.04 -3.82
C LEU A 963 -60.97 5.90 -4.80
N ALA A 964 -60.70 5.42 -6.01
CA ALA A 964 -60.09 6.23 -7.07
C ALA A 964 -60.97 7.44 -7.43
N LEU A 965 -62.28 7.25 -7.50
CA LEU A 965 -63.24 8.35 -7.69
C LEU A 965 -63.21 9.36 -6.55
N LEU A 966 -63.13 8.92 -5.29
CA LEU A 966 -62.96 9.81 -4.14
C LEU A 966 -61.69 10.66 -4.26
N ILE A 967 -60.55 10.05 -4.63
CA ILE A 967 -59.28 10.76 -4.80
C ILE A 967 -59.42 11.82 -5.90
N SER A 968 -59.96 11.43 -7.06
CA SER A 968 -60.21 12.32 -8.19
C SER A 968 -61.12 13.50 -7.82
N TYR A 969 -62.16 13.25 -7.02
CA TYR A 969 -63.06 14.29 -6.55
C TYR A 969 -62.34 15.36 -5.70
N ILE A 970 -61.38 14.94 -4.87
CA ILE A 970 -60.63 15.83 -3.95
C ILE A 970 -59.50 16.59 -4.69
N ASP A 971 -59.03 16.05 -5.81
CA ASP A 971 -57.99 16.62 -6.68
C ASP A 971 -58.47 17.91 -7.39
N GLU A 972 -59.79 18.12 -7.52
CA GLU A 972 -60.44 19.38 -7.93
C GLU A 972 -60.01 19.97 -9.30
N LYS A 973 -59.34 19.17 -10.13
CA LYS A 973 -58.85 19.52 -11.47
C LYS A 973 -59.93 20.08 -12.40
N PRO A 974 -59.57 20.87 -13.44
CA PRO A 974 -60.56 21.41 -14.37
C PRO A 974 -61.11 20.37 -15.36
N ILE A 975 -60.33 19.34 -15.72
CA ILE A 975 -60.73 18.27 -16.64
C ILE A 975 -60.76 16.91 -15.92
N TYR A 976 -61.80 16.12 -16.17
CA TYR A 976 -61.96 14.75 -15.63
C TYR A 976 -62.00 13.73 -16.77
N LEU A 977 -61.21 12.66 -16.65
CA LEU A 977 -61.27 11.53 -17.58
C LEU A 977 -61.66 10.23 -16.85
N PHE A 978 -62.69 9.55 -17.35
CA PHE A 978 -63.16 8.28 -16.80
C PHE A 978 -63.15 7.19 -17.88
N ASP A 979 -62.18 6.28 -17.83
CA ASP A 979 -62.03 5.17 -18.78
C ASP A 979 -62.74 3.91 -18.23
N GLU A 980 -63.90 3.58 -18.82
CA GLU A 980 -64.72 2.41 -18.46
C GLU A 980 -65.01 2.29 -16.94
N TRP A 981 -65.13 3.43 -16.24
CA TRP A 981 -65.28 3.46 -14.78
C TRP A 981 -66.54 2.69 -14.31
N ALA A 982 -67.64 2.84 -15.06
CA ALA A 982 -68.94 2.25 -14.77
C ALA A 982 -69.02 0.72 -14.96
N ALA A 983 -68.05 0.10 -15.66
CA ALA A 983 -68.11 -1.31 -16.05
C ALA A 983 -68.09 -2.27 -14.84
N ASP A 984 -67.25 -2.00 -13.83
CA ASP A 984 -67.10 -2.82 -12.62
C ASP A 984 -68.05 -2.44 -11.48
N GLN A 985 -69.02 -1.55 -11.73
CA GLN A 985 -69.97 -1.10 -10.71
C GLN A 985 -71.30 -1.83 -10.82
N ASP A 986 -71.92 -2.05 -9.66
CA ASP A 986 -73.31 -2.46 -9.55
C ASP A 986 -74.27 -1.41 -10.14
N PRO A 987 -75.53 -1.76 -10.43
CA PRO A 987 -76.48 -0.85 -11.07
C PRO A 987 -76.75 0.44 -10.28
N GLU A 988 -76.67 0.41 -8.94
CA GLU A 988 -76.90 1.58 -8.09
C GLU A 988 -75.75 2.59 -8.25
N PHE A 989 -74.49 2.14 -8.12
CA PHE A 989 -73.34 3.03 -8.30
C PHE A 989 -73.07 3.42 -9.76
N ARG A 990 -73.52 2.61 -10.72
CA ARG A 990 -73.55 3.00 -12.13
C ARG A 990 -74.53 4.13 -12.39
N ARG A 991 -75.75 4.03 -11.84
CA ARG A 991 -76.76 5.08 -11.94
C ARG A 991 -76.28 6.36 -11.26
N PHE A 992 -75.72 6.26 -10.06
CA PHE A 992 -75.07 7.37 -9.35
C PHE A 992 -74.02 8.08 -10.22
N PHE A 993 -73.18 7.33 -10.94
CA PHE A 993 -72.18 7.93 -11.83
C PHE A 993 -72.82 8.74 -12.96
N TYR A 994 -73.75 8.15 -13.72
CA TYR A 994 -74.35 8.82 -14.87
C TYR A 994 -75.36 9.92 -14.51
N GLU A 995 -76.26 9.68 -13.55
CA GLU A 995 -77.38 10.58 -13.23
C GLU A 995 -77.07 11.59 -12.11
N GLU A 996 -76.06 11.35 -11.26
CA GLU A 996 -75.69 12.29 -10.18
C GLU A 996 -74.29 12.88 -10.37
N LEU A 997 -73.24 12.06 -10.53
CA LEU A 997 -71.85 12.53 -10.54
C LEU A 997 -71.52 13.37 -11.77
N LEU A 998 -71.80 12.89 -12.99
CA LEU A 998 -71.48 13.66 -14.20
C LEU A 998 -72.23 15.00 -14.23
N PRO A 999 -73.54 15.09 -13.89
CA PRO A 999 -74.23 16.37 -13.71
C PRO A 999 -73.67 17.23 -12.57
N GLU A 1000 -73.28 16.65 -11.43
CA GLU A 1000 -72.68 17.38 -10.29
C GLU A 1000 -71.33 18.02 -10.67
N LEU A 1001 -70.50 17.32 -11.45
CA LEU A 1001 -69.25 17.86 -11.99
C LEU A 1001 -69.51 18.90 -13.09
N LYS A 1002 -70.48 18.66 -13.99
CA LYS A 1002 -70.85 19.58 -15.07
C LYS A 1002 -71.33 20.92 -14.52
N ALA A 1003 -72.21 20.89 -13.51
CA ALA A 1003 -72.71 22.07 -12.80
C ALA A 1003 -71.61 22.85 -12.06
N LYS A 1004 -70.46 22.23 -11.79
CA LYS A 1004 -69.26 22.88 -11.22
C LYS A 1004 -68.31 23.46 -12.29
N GLY A 1005 -68.72 23.53 -13.56
CA GLY A 1005 -67.89 24.03 -14.64
C GLY A 1005 -66.64 23.17 -14.85
N LYS A 1006 -66.83 21.84 -14.92
CA LYS A 1006 -65.76 20.88 -15.23
C LYS A 1006 -65.94 20.36 -16.64
N CYS A 1007 -64.84 20.16 -17.35
CA CYS A 1007 -64.81 19.44 -18.62
C CYS A 1007 -64.72 17.94 -18.30
N ILE A 1008 -65.61 17.11 -18.86
CA ILE A 1008 -65.74 15.71 -18.45
C ILE A 1008 -65.73 14.80 -19.68
N ILE A 1009 -64.77 13.89 -19.73
CA ILE A 1009 -64.55 12.97 -20.84
C ILE A 1009 -64.69 11.54 -20.32
N ALA A 1010 -65.70 10.80 -20.78
CA ALA A 1010 -65.95 9.43 -20.33
C ALA A 1010 -65.90 8.43 -21.50
N ILE A 1011 -65.02 7.42 -21.42
CA ILE A 1011 -65.04 6.29 -22.34
C ILE A 1011 -66.08 5.28 -21.82
N THR A 1012 -67.08 4.97 -22.63
CA THR A 1012 -68.18 4.08 -22.23
C THR A 1012 -68.84 3.35 -23.40
N HIS A 1013 -69.45 2.21 -23.07
CA HIS A 1013 -70.28 1.37 -23.93
C HIS A 1013 -71.72 1.22 -23.41
N ASP A 1014 -72.11 1.97 -22.37
CA ASP A 1014 -73.48 1.95 -21.82
C ASP A 1014 -74.36 2.96 -22.59
N ASP A 1015 -74.78 2.52 -23.78
CA ASP A 1015 -75.66 3.22 -24.74
C ASP A 1015 -76.88 3.89 -24.11
N ARG A 1016 -77.49 3.24 -23.12
CA ARG A 1016 -78.63 3.73 -22.33
C ARG A 1016 -78.44 5.15 -21.79
N TYR A 1017 -77.20 5.57 -21.51
CA TYR A 1017 -76.89 6.87 -20.93
C TYR A 1017 -76.33 7.89 -21.93
N PHE A 1018 -76.19 7.56 -23.23
CA PHE A 1018 -75.62 8.48 -24.23
C PHE A 1018 -76.40 9.80 -24.36
N HIS A 1019 -77.70 9.79 -24.03
CA HIS A 1019 -78.55 10.98 -23.96
C HIS A 1019 -78.17 12.00 -22.87
N LEU A 1020 -77.27 11.65 -21.95
CA LEU A 1020 -76.76 12.53 -20.90
C LEU A 1020 -75.45 13.24 -21.29
N ALA A 1021 -74.84 12.87 -22.42
CA ALA A 1021 -73.68 13.56 -22.97
C ALA A 1021 -74.11 14.73 -23.85
N ASP A 1022 -73.37 15.83 -23.79
CA ASP A 1022 -73.50 16.95 -24.74
C ASP A 1022 -72.91 16.59 -26.10
N LYS A 1023 -71.96 15.65 -26.10
CA LYS A 1023 -71.15 15.24 -27.25
C LYS A 1023 -70.86 13.75 -27.21
N VAL A 1024 -71.04 13.05 -28.34
CA VAL A 1024 -70.66 11.64 -28.49
C VAL A 1024 -69.67 11.50 -29.65
N ILE A 1025 -68.50 10.94 -29.35
CA ILE A 1025 -67.40 10.70 -30.27
C ILE A 1025 -67.28 9.19 -30.49
N LYS A 1026 -67.48 8.73 -31.71
CA LYS A 1026 -67.30 7.32 -32.09
C LYS A 1026 -65.95 7.12 -32.77
N MET A 1027 -65.16 6.20 -32.23
CA MET A 1027 -63.86 5.82 -32.76
C MET A 1027 -63.89 4.43 -33.41
N GLU A 1028 -63.31 4.32 -34.60
CA GLU A 1028 -63.06 3.06 -35.31
C GLU A 1028 -61.65 3.11 -35.93
N ASN A 1029 -60.89 2.01 -35.82
CA ASN A 1029 -59.54 1.86 -36.40
C ASN A 1029 -58.59 3.05 -36.16
N GLY A 1030 -58.58 3.60 -34.95
CA GLY A 1030 -57.71 4.71 -34.55
C GLY A 1030 -58.19 6.11 -34.97
N LYS A 1031 -59.35 6.24 -35.61
CA LYS A 1031 -59.89 7.54 -36.10
C LYS A 1031 -61.26 7.83 -35.50
N ILE A 1032 -61.60 9.10 -35.38
CA ILE A 1032 -62.99 9.53 -35.16
C ILE A 1032 -63.74 9.34 -36.48
N VAL A 1033 -64.81 8.54 -36.46
CA VAL A 1033 -65.70 8.30 -37.62
C VAL A 1033 -67.01 9.06 -37.53
N GLU A 1034 -67.43 9.43 -36.31
CA GLU A 1034 -68.64 10.19 -36.05
C GLU A 1034 -68.41 11.06 -34.81
N GLU A 1035 -68.77 12.34 -34.89
CA GLU A 1035 -68.76 13.28 -33.77
C GLU A 1035 -70.11 14.01 -33.79
N SER A 1036 -70.98 13.68 -32.84
CA SER A 1036 -72.33 14.23 -32.74
C SER A 1036 -72.45 15.12 -31.49
N CYS A 1037 -72.90 16.35 -31.70
CA CYS A 1037 -73.20 17.30 -30.62
C CYS A 1037 -74.72 17.42 -30.47
N LEU A 1038 -75.23 17.37 -29.24
CA LEU A 1038 -76.66 17.23 -28.94
C LEU A 1038 -77.47 18.54 -29.07
N ASN A 1039 -77.39 19.14 -30.26
CA ASN A 1039 -78.47 19.87 -30.91
C ASN A 1039 -78.82 19.30 -32.31
N GLN A 1040 -78.08 18.27 -32.78
CA GLN A 1040 -78.41 17.49 -33.99
C GLN A 1040 -78.07 16.01 -33.76
N VAL A 1041 -79.06 15.20 -33.40
CA VAL A 1041 -78.95 13.73 -33.43
C VAL A 1041 -79.76 13.21 -34.63
N PRO A 1042 -79.12 12.56 -35.61
CA PRO A 1042 -79.84 11.80 -36.63
C PRO A 1042 -80.57 10.61 -36.00
N SER A 1043 -81.83 10.39 -36.37
CA SER A 1043 -82.68 9.37 -35.76
C SER A 1043 -82.42 7.94 -36.29
N ASN A 1044 -81.16 7.48 -36.25
CA ASN A 1044 -80.77 6.10 -36.55
C ASN A 1044 -79.55 5.67 -35.72
N TYR A 1045 -79.82 5.17 -34.52
CA TYR A 1045 -79.03 4.18 -33.79
C TYR A 1045 -79.99 3.10 -33.29
#